data_AF-A0A5E5BAS4-F1
#
_entry.id   AF-A0A5E5BAS4-F1
#
_cell.length_a   1.000
_cell.length_b   1.000
_cell.length_c   1.000
_cell.angle_alpha   90.00
_cell.angle_beta   90.00
_cell.angle_gamma   90.00
#
_symmetry.space_group_name_H-M   'P 1'
#
loop_
_entity.id
_entity.type
_entity.pdbx_description
1 polymer ?
#
loop_
_entity_poly.entity_id
_entity_poly.type
_entity_poly.pdbx_seq_one_letter_code
_entity_poly.pdbx_strand_id
1 'polypeptide(L)'
;MNALTDLQAARRSLAELEQRDNFSARHIGPDTPEQQAMLSELGYASRAALIDAVVPDSIRRDSARFATSLGQFAAPQTEAQALAQLRALADQNQVFKSFIGQGYFNTLTPGVILRNVLENPAWYTAYTPYQPEISQGRLEALLNYQQMIIDMTGLAIANASMLDEATAAAEAMTLVKRTGKSKSNTFFVADDVLPQTIEVVQTRAKPLGIEVQVGPVAAATEIDAFGVLVQYPGVGGDVRDYRALADGIHAKGGMLIAAADLLSLTLLTPPGEWGADVAVGNSQRFGVPMGFGGPHAAYLATRDELKRSMPGRLVGVSVDSQGKPALRLALQTREQHIRREKATSNICTAQALLAIMASMYAAYHGPQGLRVIAERVHRLTATLAAGLATLGAAPRNATFFDTLTVPVAGRADTVHTVAAARRFNLRREDADTVGISLDETSTRADVIALWEVVAEGLGKSAVSLDFDAIEATVANGFPASLSRQSAYLTHPVFNRYHSEHEMLRYLRSLSDKDLALDRTMIPLGSCTMKLNATSEMLPVTWPEFGQIHPFAPTEQTVGYRTMIDQLEQMLVAATGYAAVSLQPNAGSQGEYAGLLIIQAYHASRGEAHRDICLIPASAHGTNPASAQMAGMQVVVVACDANGNVDLADLQAKAEQHRDRLAAIMMTYPSTHGVFEAGARQICEIVHANGGQVYVDGANMNAMVGLCAPGEFGGDVSHLNLHKTFCIPHGGGGPGVGPVAVGAHLAQFLPNQRSTGYSRDADGIGAVSAAPYGSASILPISWMYVAMMGAQGLTAATETAILNANYLAKKLAPHYPVLYTGPGGLVAHECILDLRPLKDTSGISVDDVAKRLMDFGFHAPTMSFPVPGTLMVEPTESESKHELDRFIEAMVTIREEIRAVEEGRADREDNPLKHAPHTADVVTADEWTHAYARSQAAYPVKALRERKYWPPVGRADNVYGDRNLFCACVPMSDYE
;
A
#
# COMPACT_ATOMS: atom_id res chain seq x y z
N MET A 1 -40.86 40.82 40.49
CA MET A 1 -40.22 39.57 40.95
C MET A 1 -41.13 38.43 40.58
N ASN A 2 -40.73 37.59 39.63
CA ASN A 2 -41.20 36.21 39.35
C ASN A 2 -40.96 35.90 37.87
N ALA A 3 -39.71 35.59 37.53
CA ALA A 3 -39.32 35.04 36.23
C ALA A 3 -37.97 34.30 36.31
N LEU A 4 -37.75 33.51 37.37
CA LEU A 4 -36.51 32.72 37.57
C LEU A 4 -36.81 31.40 38.29
N THR A 5 -37.81 30.66 37.84
CA THR A 5 -38.12 29.30 38.34
C THR A 5 -38.64 28.44 37.19
N ASP A 6 -37.71 27.82 36.45
CA ASP A 6 -37.67 26.37 36.17
C ASP A 6 -36.70 26.07 35.01
N LEU A 7 -35.41 26.03 35.32
CA LEU A 7 -34.40 25.32 34.53
C LEU A 7 -33.51 24.54 35.50
N GLN A 8 -34.12 23.69 36.34
CA GLN A 8 -33.38 22.56 36.89
C GLN A 8 -33.32 21.50 35.79
N ALA A 9 -32.33 21.62 34.90
CA ALA A 9 -32.00 20.53 33.99
C ALA A 9 -31.83 19.25 34.82
N ALA A 10 -32.55 18.19 34.45
CA ALA A 10 -32.44 16.90 35.13
C ALA A 10 -30.96 16.52 35.22
N ARG A 11 -30.49 16.13 36.42
CA ARG A 11 -29.10 15.74 36.64
C ARG A 11 -28.77 14.56 35.72
N ARG A 12 -27.90 14.78 34.74
CA ARG A 12 -27.36 13.72 33.89
C ARG A 12 -26.66 12.66 34.75
N SER A 13 -26.88 11.40 34.40
CA SER A 13 -26.15 10.27 34.98
C SER A 13 -24.67 10.31 34.58
N LEU A 14 -23.81 9.65 35.35
CA LEU A 14 -22.39 9.54 35.00
C LEU A 14 -22.22 8.80 33.65
N ALA A 15 -23.01 7.75 33.40
CA ALA A 15 -22.97 7.02 32.13
C ALA A 15 -23.21 7.93 30.91
N GLU A 16 -24.15 8.88 31.00
CA GLU A 16 -24.38 9.88 29.95
C GLU A 16 -23.27 10.94 29.84
N LEU A 17 -22.51 11.16 30.91
CA LEU A 17 -21.42 12.15 30.95
C LEU A 17 -20.07 11.54 30.53
N GLU A 18 -19.92 10.22 30.57
CA GLU A 18 -18.73 9.50 30.10
C GLU A 18 -18.58 9.53 28.57
N GLN A 19 -19.67 9.76 27.83
CA GLN A 19 -19.67 9.96 26.37
C GLN A 19 -18.86 8.89 25.62
N ARG A 20 -19.08 7.61 25.95
CA ARG A 20 -18.29 6.49 25.41
C ARG A 20 -18.38 6.31 23.89
N ASP A 21 -19.43 6.86 23.28
CA ASP A 21 -19.74 6.84 21.85
C ASP A 21 -19.31 8.11 21.09
N ASN A 22 -18.66 9.07 21.77
CA ASN A 22 -18.34 10.39 21.20
C ASN A 22 -17.48 10.33 19.93
N PHE A 23 -16.62 9.31 19.79
CA PHE A 23 -15.79 9.17 18.59
C PHE A 23 -16.65 9.01 17.32
N SER A 24 -17.81 8.35 17.39
CA SER A 24 -18.71 8.23 16.24
C SER A 24 -19.19 9.59 15.72
N ALA A 25 -19.40 10.57 16.60
CA ALA A 25 -19.76 11.94 16.24
C ALA A 25 -18.57 12.79 15.75
N ARG A 26 -17.34 12.27 15.85
CA ARG A 26 -16.14 12.85 15.22
C ARG A 26 -15.84 12.21 13.87
N HIS A 27 -16.13 10.92 13.74
CA HIS A 27 -15.89 10.13 12.54
C HIS A 27 -16.95 10.33 11.47
N ILE A 28 -18.23 10.45 11.86
CA ILE A 28 -19.36 10.68 10.98
C ILE A 28 -19.56 12.18 10.83
N GLY A 29 -19.46 12.68 9.60
CA GLY A 29 -19.50 14.11 9.28
C GLY A 29 -20.87 14.74 9.54
N PRO A 30 -21.97 14.21 8.97
CA PRO A 30 -23.29 14.81 9.14
C PRO A 30 -23.84 14.58 10.53
N ASP A 31 -24.22 15.65 11.22
CA ASP A 31 -24.87 15.56 12.52
C ASP A 31 -26.35 15.11 12.40
N THR A 32 -27.02 14.88 13.53
CA THR A 32 -28.41 14.39 13.53
C THR A 32 -29.38 15.31 12.75
N PRO A 33 -29.40 16.64 12.95
CA PRO A 33 -30.18 17.55 12.10
C PRO A 33 -29.87 17.45 10.60
N GLU A 34 -28.59 17.40 10.23
CA GLU A 34 -28.17 17.28 8.83
C GLU A 34 -28.65 15.97 8.21
N GLN A 35 -28.48 14.85 8.91
CA GLN A 35 -28.96 13.54 8.48
C GLN A 35 -30.48 13.55 8.27
N GLN A 36 -31.25 14.15 9.20
CA GLN A 36 -32.70 14.24 9.06
C GLN A 36 -33.11 15.09 7.84
N ALA A 37 -32.38 16.16 7.55
CA ALA A 37 -32.62 16.98 6.36
C ALA A 37 -32.34 16.19 5.07
N MET A 38 -31.24 15.42 5.03
CA MET A 38 -30.90 14.57 3.89
C MET A 38 -31.92 13.44 3.69
N LEU A 39 -32.35 12.78 4.76
CA LEU A 39 -33.40 11.76 4.73
C LEU A 39 -34.73 12.32 4.22
N SER A 40 -35.10 13.54 4.66
CA SER A 40 -36.32 14.21 4.22
C SER A 40 -36.27 14.55 2.72
N GLU A 41 -35.12 14.97 2.20
CA GLU A 41 -34.90 15.18 0.76
C GLU A 41 -35.06 13.88 -0.05
N LEU A 42 -34.61 12.76 0.52
CA LEU A 42 -34.74 11.43 -0.09
C LEU A 42 -36.15 10.83 0.08
N GLY A 43 -36.98 11.38 0.96
CA GLY A 43 -38.33 10.89 1.24
C GLY A 43 -38.40 9.74 2.26
N TYR A 44 -37.39 9.58 3.11
CA TYR A 44 -37.35 8.54 4.15
C TYR A 44 -37.49 9.13 5.55
N ALA A 45 -38.20 8.41 6.43
CA ALA A 45 -38.44 8.85 7.81
C ALA A 45 -37.25 8.62 8.75
N SER A 46 -36.35 7.69 8.41
CA SER A 46 -35.19 7.31 9.23
C SER A 46 -34.11 6.63 8.38
N ARG A 47 -32.87 6.53 8.92
CA ARG A 47 -31.80 5.74 8.29
C ARG A 47 -32.21 4.27 8.12
N ALA A 48 -32.83 3.68 9.14
CA ALA A 48 -33.33 2.30 9.04
C ALA A 48 -34.27 2.10 7.84
N ALA A 49 -35.23 3.02 7.63
CA ALA A 49 -36.16 2.94 6.51
C ALA A 49 -35.47 3.09 5.14
N LEU A 50 -34.45 3.95 5.03
CA LEU A 50 -33.62 4.03 3.82
C LEU A 50 -32.89 2.69 3.58
N ILE A 51 -32.30 2.15 4.63
CA ILE A 51 -31.42 0.99 4.54
C ILE A 51 -32.21 -0.29 4.23
N ASP A 52 -33.44 -0.41 4.73
CA ASP A 52 -34.38 -1.48 4.36
C ASP A 52 -34.83 -1.38 2.89
N ALA A 53 -34.79 -0.19 2.29
CA ALA A 53 -35.07 -0.01 0.86
C ALA A 53 -33.84 -0.29 -0.03
N VAL A 54 -32.62 -0.14 0.51
CA VAL A 54 -31.35 -0.27 -0.23
C VAL A 54 -30.78 -1.69 -0.16
N VAL A 55 -30.73 -2.28 1.03
CA VAL A 55 -30.08 -3.58 1.28
C VAL A 55 -31.11 -4.71 1.16
N PRO A 56 -30.91 -5.71 0.29
CA PRO A 56 -31.87 -6.79 0.13
C PRO A 56 -32.11 -7.56 1.43
N ASP A 57 -33.38 -7.80 1.76
CA ASP A 57 -33.81 -8.56 2.96
C ASP A 57 -33.15 -9.93 3.05
N SER A 58 -32.91 -10.56 1.89
CA SER A 58 -32.30 -11.89 1.82
C SER A 58 -30.92 -11.94 2.44
N ILE A 59 -30.14 -10.85 2.44
CA ILE A 59 -28.77 -10.82 2.97
C ILE A 59 -28.64 -9.97 4.24
N ARG A 60 -29.75 -9.41 4.72
CA ARG A 60 -29.74 -8.48 5.84
C ARG A 60 -29.34 -9.21 7.12
N ARG A 61 -28.40 -8.64 7.85
CA ARG A 61 -27.88 -9.18 9.11
C ARG A 61 -28.62 -8.60 10.30
N ASP A 62 -28.80 -9.42 11.34
CA ASP A 62 -29.29 -8.97 12.63
C ASP A 62 -28.21 -8.17 13.39
N SER A 63 -28.53 -6.93 13.75
CA SER A 63 -27.66 -6.03 14.51
C SER A 63 -27.24 -6.63 15.86
N ALA A 64 -28.11 -7.39 16.53
CA ALA A 64 -27.78 -8.04 17.80
C ALA A 64 -26.73 -9.15 17.60
N ARG A 65 -26.80 -9.87 16.48
CA ARG A 65 -25.81 -10.87 16.09
C ARG A 65 -24.45 -10.23 15.78
N PHE A 66 -24.42 -9.10 15.09
CA PHE A 66 -23.18 -8.36 14.82
C PHE A 66 -22.52 -7.90 16.13
N ALA A 67 -23.28 -7.26 17.02
CA ALA A 67 -22.79 -6.84 18.32
C ALA A 67 -22.26 -8.02 19.15
N THR A 68 -22.99 -9.14 19.19
CA THR A 68 -22.55 -10.35 19.90
C THR A 68 -21.23 -10.88 19.30
N SER A 69 -21.08 -10.85 17.99
CA SER A 69 -19.87 -11.34 17.30
C SER A 69 -18.64 -10.47 17.56
N LEU A 70 -18.80 -9.15 17.73
CA LEU A 70 -17.73 -8.23 18.12
C LEU A 70 -17.26 -8.41 19.57
N GLY A 71 -18.03 -9.12 20.39
CA GLY A 71 -17.66 -9.47 21.76
C GLY A 71 -17.34 -8.25 22.62
N GLN A 72 -16.12 -8.20 23.17
CA GLN A 72 -15.70 -7.10 24.05
C GLN A 72 -15.63 -5.73 23.37
N PHE A 73 -15.62 -5.69 22.04
CA PHE A 73 -15.60 -4.46 21.24
C PHE A 73 -17.00 -4.05 20.74
N ALA A 74 -18.06 -4.68 21.26
CA ALA A 74 -19.43 -4.32 20.91
C ALA A 74 -19.81 -2.92 21.41
N ALA A 75 -19.37 -2.56 22.63
CA ALA A 75 -19.56 -1.24 23.20
C ALA A 75 -18.42 -0.31 22.76
N PRO A 76 -18.73 0.94 22.34
CA PRO A 76 -17.71 1.89 21.94
C PRO A 76 -16.86 2.33 23.13
N GLN A 77 -15.64 2.75 22.82
CA GLN A 77 -14.70 3.35 23.77
C GLN A 77 -14.43 4.80 23.41
N THR A 78 -14.16 5.62 24.42
CA THR A 78 -13.58 6.95 24.17
C THR A 78 -12.19 6.82 23.57
N GLU A 79 -11.74 7.84 22.83
CA GLU A 79 -10.37 7.89 22.28
C GLU A 79 -9.31 7.63 23.36
N ALA A 80 -9.49 8.22 24.55
CA ALA A 80 -8.56 8.04 25.68
C ALA A 80 -8.55 6.60 26.22
N GLN A 81 -9.70 5.93 26.28
CA GLN A 81 -9.79 4.54 26.74
C GLN A 81 -9.14 3.59 25.74
N ALA A 82 -9.44 3.75 24.45
CA ALA A 82 -8.85 2.92 23.40
C ALA A 82 -7.33 3.09 23.34
N LEU A 83 -6.83 4.33 23.41
CA LEU A 83 -5.38 4.60 23.51
C LEU A 83 -4.75 3.97 24.75
N ALA A 84 -5.39 4.07 25.91
CA ALA A 84 -4.88 3.46 27.14
C ALA A 84 -4.85 1.93 27.06
N GLN A 85 -5.89 1.31 26.50
CA GLN A 85 -5.93 -0.13 26.27
C GLN A 85 -4.83 -0.58 25.31
N LEU A 86 -4.67 0.14 24.19
CA LEU A 86 -3.64 -0.19 23.20
C LEU A 86 -2.22 0.07 23.75
N ARG A 87 -2.03 1.11 24.58
CA ARG A 87 -0.77 1.36 25.29
C ARG A 87 -0.42 0.20 26.23
N ALA A 88 -1.40 -0.35 26.94
CA ALA A 88 -1.20 -1.52 27.78
C ALA A 88 -0.83 -2.79 26.99
N LEU A 89 -1.26 -2.90 25.73
CA LEU A 89 -0.77 -3.95 24.82
C LEU A 89 0.65 -3.66 24.37
N ALA A 90 0.93 -2.43 23.94
CA ALA A 90 2.26 -2.00 23.51
C ALA A 90 3.32 -2.20 24.61
N ASP A 91 3.00 -1.94 25.88
CA ASP A 91 3.88 -2.15 27.04
C ASP A 91 4.28 -3.62 27.27
N GLN A 92 3.57 -4.58 26.66
CA GLN A 92 3.91 -6.00 26.71
C GLN A 92 4.95 -6.41 25.65
N ASN A 93 5.22 -5.53 24.68
CA ASN A 93 6.33 -5.74 23.75
C ASN A 93 7.65 -5.33 24.39
N GLN A 94 8.72 -6.04 24.04
CA GLN A 94 10.06 -5.76 24.53
C GLN A 94 10.91 -5.22 23.39
N VAL A 95 11.16 -3.91 23.39
CA VAL A 95 12.05 -3.28 22.39
C VAL A 95 13.49 -3.67 22.73
N PHE A 96 14.04 -4.60 21.94
CA PHE A 96 15.43 -5.04 22.00
C PHE A 96 16.22 -4.43 20.85
N LYS A 97 17.50 -4.17 21.06
CA LYS A 97 18.37 -3.83 19.94
C LYS A 97 18.62 -5.09 19.13
N SER A 98 18.12 -5.09 17.90
CA SER A 98 18.08 -6.30 17.08
C SER A 98 19.13 -6.27 15.99
N PHE A 99 20.11 -7.18 16.08
CA PHE A 99 21.19 -7.41 15.11
C PHE A 99 20.92 -8.64 14.22
N ILE A 100 19.64 -8.97 13.99
CA ILE A 100 19.22 -10.13 13.18
C ILE A 100 19.54 -9.88 11.69
N GLY A 101 19.31 -8.66 11.19
CA GLY A 101 19.44 -8.33 9.78
C GLY A 101 18.33 -8.96 8.95
N GLN A 102 18.68 -9.77 7.95
CA GLN A 102 17.71 -10.39 7.03
C GLN A 102 16.76 -9.38 6.36
N GLY A 103 17.30 -8.24 5.90
CA GLY A 103 16.54 -7.21 5.18
C GLY A 103 15.86 -6.16 6.08
N TYR A 104 16.00 -6.26 7.40
CA TYR A 104 15.48 -5.29 8.37
C TYR A 104 16.57 -4.85 9.32
N PHE A 105 16.79 -3.55 9.42
CA PHE A 105 17.88 -2.95 10.19
C PHE A 105 17.34 -1.77 10.99
N ASN A 106 17.85 -1.54 12.21
CA ASN A 106 17.47 -0.31 12.91
C ASN A 106 18.00 0.90 12.13
N THR A 107 17.22 1.98 12.13
CA THR A 107 17.57 3.25 11.47
C THR A 107 17.06 4.40 12.31
N LEU A 108 17.69 5.57 12.14
CA LEU A 108 17.27 6.81 12.77
C LEU A 108 16.37 7.57 11.80
N THR A 109 15.06 7.53 12.01
CA THR A 109 14.13 8.41 11.27
C THR A 109 14.38 9.87 11.69
N PRO A 110 14.76 10.77 10.77
CA PRO A 110 14.96 12.18 11.11
C PRO A 110 13.68 12.79 11.65
N GLY A 111 13.75 13.48 12.79
CA GLY A 111 12.57 14.04 13.47
C GLY A 111 11.74 14.98 12.59
N VAL A 112 12.38 15.73 11.70
CA VAL A 112 11.69 16.59 10.72
C VAL A 112 10.87 15.80 9.71
N ILE A 113 11.32 14.62 9.28
CA ILE A 113 10.60 13.74 8.35
C ILE A 113 9.47 13.01 9.09
N LEU A 114 9.76 12.48 10.29
CA LEU A 114 8.75 11.83 11.14
C LEU A 114 7.54 12.77 11.36
N ARG A 115 7.81 13.98 11.84
CA ARG A 115 6.78 14.95 12.20
C ARG A 115 6.06 15.56 11.01
N ASN A 116 6.78 15.90 9.94
CA ASN A 116 6.22 16.70 8.84
C ASN A 116 5.83 15.87 7.60
N VAL A 117 6.05 14.55 7.62
CA VAL A 117 5.58 13.60 6.59
C VAL A 117 4.71 12.51 7.22
N LEU A 118 5.28 11.64 8.05
CA LEU A 118 4.54 10.47 8.59
C LEU A 118 3.39 10.87 9.53
N GLU A 119 3.60 11.91 10.33
CA GLU A 119 2.60 12.45 11.27
C GLU A 119 1.81 13.65 10.71
N ASN A 120 1.94 13.94 9.41
CA ASN A 120 1.31 15.09 8.76
C ASN A 120 0.19 14.67 7.79
N PRO A 121 -1.09 14.99 8.06
CA PRO A 121 -2.22 14.57 7.22
C PRO A 121 -2.15 15.10 5.78
N ALA A 122 -1.44 16.21 5.54
CA ALA A 122 -1.24 16.73 4.18
C ALA A 122 -0.44 15.76 3.28
N TRP A 123 0.31 14.80 3.88
CA TRP A 123 1.07 13.79 3.15
C TRP A 123 0.41 12.43 3.11
N TYR A 124 -0.26 12.01 4.20
CA TYR A 124 -0.79 10.66 4.29
C TYR A 124 -2.27 10.50 3.88
N THR A 125 -3.06 11.57 3.79
CA THR A 125 -4.51 11.43 3.54
C THR A 125 -4.88 11.41 2.05
N ALA A 126 -4.07 12.00 1.16
CA ALA A 126 -4.29 11.89 -0.28
C ALA A 126 -4.06 10.45 -0.75
N TYR A 127 -4.58 10.09 -1.93
CA TYR A 127 -4.31 8.79 -2.55
C TYR A 127 -3.45 8.94 -3.81
N THR A 128 -3.41 7.88 -4.60
CA THR A 128 -2.69 7.79 -5.87
C THR A 128 -2.84 9.09 -6.68
N PRO A 129 -1.75 9.64 -7.26
CA PRO A 129 -1.78 10.91 -8.00
C PRO A 129 -2.42 10.75 -9.39
N TYR A 130 -3.69 10.33 -9.44
CA TYR A 130 -4.49 10.23 -10.67
C TYR A 130 -4.73 11.59 -11.32
N GLN A 131 -4.77 12.65 -10.51
CA GLN A 131 -4.91 14.03 -10.95
C GLN A 131 -3.57 14.76 -10.78
N PRO A 132 -2.66 14.69 -11.78
CA PRO A 132 -1.28 15.16 -11.63
C PRO A 132 -1.18 16.64 -11.28
N GLU A 133 -2.07 17.47 -11.81
CA GLU A 133 -2.03 18.92 -11.66
C GLU A 133 -2.22 19.39 -10.21
N ILE A 134 -2.80 18.55 -9.35
CA ILE A 134 -3.00 18.79 -7.91
C ILE A 134 -2.25 17.79 -7.03
N SER A 135 -1.20 17.20 -7.59
CA SER A 135 -0.40 16.13 -6.99
C SER A 135 1.11 16.26 -7.27
N GLN A 136 1.56 17.45 -7.71
CA GLN A 136 2.94 17.65 -8.14
C GLN A 136 3.95 17.45 -7.00
N GLY A 137 3.57 17.71 -5.75
CA GLY A 137 4.42 17.55 -4.58
C GLY A 137 4.82 16.09 -4.35
N ARG A 138 3.84 15.20 -4.20
CA ARG A 138 4.13 13.76 -4.04
C ARG A 138 4.68 13.12 -5.31
N LEU A 139 4.31 13.60 -6.49
CA LEU A 139 4.93 13.15 -7.75
C LEU A 139 6.42 13.51 -7.79
N GLU A 140 6.80 14.70 -7.35
CA GLU A 140 8.21 15.12 -7.26
C GLU A 140 8.98 14.27 -6.25
N ALA A 141 8.40 14.03 -5.06
CA ALA A 141 9.00 13.16 -4.07
C ALA A 141 9.18 11.71 -4.56
N LEU A 142 8.21 11.16 -5.30
CA LEU A 142 8.32 9.84 -5.91
C LEU A 142 9.32 9.81 -7.08
N LEU A 143 9.47 10.91 -7.83
CA LEU A 143 10.52 11.04 -8.83
C LEU A 143 11.92 11.10 -8.18
N ASN A 144 12.06 11.78 -7.04
CA ASN A 144 13.28 11.76 -6.23
C ASN A 144 13.59 10.34 -5.75
N TYR A 145 12.58 9.58 -5.33
CA TYR A 145 12.75 8.16 -5.00
C TYR A 145 13.28 7.37 -6.20
N GLN A 146 12.68 7.52 -7.38
CA GLN A 146 13.18 6.84 -8.60
C GLN A 146 14.62 7.22 -8.93
N GLN A 147 14.96 8.51 -8.88
CA GLN A 147 16.33 8.98 -9.11
C GLN A 147 17.31 8.41 -8.09
N MET A 148 16.92 8.38 -6.81
CA MET A 148 17.71 7.76 -5.76
C MET A 148 17.98 6.29 -6.08
N ILE A 149 16.96 5.51 -6.44
CA ILE A 149 17.16 4.09 -6.78
C ILE A 149 18.01 3.91 -8.04
N ILE A 150 17.81 4.73 -9.08
CA ILE A 150 18.63 4.74 -10.31
C ILE A 150 20.11 4.94 -9.94
N ASP A 151 20.42 5.98 -9.19
CA ASP A 151 21.80 6.31 -8.78
C ASP A 151 22.39 5.24 -7.87
N MET A 152 21.60 4.70 -6.93
CA MET A 152 22.08 3.69 -5.99
C MET A 152 22.35 2.36 -6.67
N THR A 153 21.53 1.95 -7.63
CA THR A 153 21.64 0.64 -8.30
C THR A 153 22.49 0.67 -9.58
N GLY A 154 22.73 1.84 -10.15
CA GLY A 154 23.42 1.99 -11.44
C GLY A 154 22.61 1.51 -12.64
N LEU A 155 21.29 1.34 -12.48
CA LEU A 155 20.36 0.91 -13.54
C LEU A 155 19.62 2.11 -14.12
N ALA A 156 19.00 1.93 -15.29
CA ALA A 156 18.49 3.04 -16.09
C ALA A 156 17.16 3.61 -15.60
N ILE A 157 16.31 2.80 -14.99
CA ILE A 157 14.95 3.19 -14.61
C ILE A 157 14.46 2.40 -13.40
N ALA A 158 13.69 3.06 -12.52
CA ALA A 158 13.10 2.49 -11.31
C ALA A 158 11.62 2.86 -11.19
N ASN A 159 10.83 2.02 -10.52
CA ASN A 159 9.41 2.27 -10.28
C ASN A 159 9.14 3.11 -9.02
N ALA A 160 7.89 3.54 -8.83
CA ALA A 160 7.40 4.30 -7.68
C ALA A 160 6.88 3.38 -6.57
N SER A 161 7.75 2.43 -6.22
CA SER A 161 7.68 1.38 -5.20
C SER A 161 6.95 0.07 -5.52
N MET A 162 7.37 -0.95 -4.77
CA MET A 162 6.80 -2.30 -4.61
C MET A 162 6.42 -2.51 -3.13
N LEU A 163 5.79 -3.64 -2.82
CA LEU A 163 5.20 -3.91 -1.50
C LEU A 163 6.23 -4.28 -0.43
N ASP A 164 7.18 -5.17 -0.76
CA ASP A 164 8.31 -5.59 0.06
C ASP A 164 9.39 -6.25 -0.84
N GLU A 165 10.57 -6.54 -0.29
CA GLU A 165 11.68 -7.11 -1.07
C GLU A 165 11.33 -8.45 -1.71
N ALA A 166 10.64 -9.31 -0.97
CA ALA A 166 10.31 -10.67 -1.40
C ALA A 166 9.34 -10.67 -2.58
N THR A 167 8.31 -9.81 -2.53
CA THR A 167 7.37 -9.60 -3.63
C THR A 167 8.03 -8.90 -4.82
N ALA A 168 8.96 -7.96 -4.60
CA ALA A 168 9.74 -7.36 -5.68
C ALA A 168 10.63 -8.39 -6.41
N ALA A 169 11.26 -9.32 -5.68
CA ALA A 169 12.02 -10.41 -6.27
C ALA A 169 11.14 -11.39 -7.08
N ALA A 170 9.96 -11.71 -6.56
CA ALA A 170 8.98 -12.53 -7.27
C ALA A 170 8.47 -11.85 -8.56
N GLU A 171 8.33 -10.53 -8.56
CA GLU A 171 7.97 -9.73 -9.73
C GLU A 171 9.13 -9.59 -10.73
N ALA A 172 10.37 -9.53 -10.25
CA ALA A 172 11.55 -9.59 -11.11
C ALA A 172 11.64 -10.93 -11.85
N MET A 173 11.33 -12.06 -11.18
CA MET A 173 11.23 -13.38 -11.80
C MET A 173 10.23 -13.40 -12.97
N THR A 174 9.00 -12.90 -12.77
CA THR A 174 7.98 -12.89 -13.83
C THR A 174 8.31 -11.89 -14.94
N LEU A 175 8.95 -10.76 -14.61
CA LEU A 175 9.44 -9.78 -15.57
C LEU A 175 10.48 -10.39 -16.52
N VAL A 176 11.51 -11.06 -15.98
CA VAL A 176 12.56 -11.68 -16.82
C VAL A 176 12.04 -12.90 -17.56
N LYS A 177 11.07 -13.64 -17.01
CA LYS A 177 10.38 -14.72 -17.73
C LYS A 177 9.62 -14.19 -18.96
N ARG A 178 8.94 -13.05 -18.81
CA ARG A 178 8.12 -12.44 -19.87
C ARG A 178 8.96 -11.78 -20.97
N THR A 179 10.15 -11.30 -20.64
CA THR A 179 11.00 -10.49 -21.53
C THR A 179 12.26 -11.20 -22.04
N GLY A 180 12.70 -12.24 -21.33
CA GLY A 180 13.89 -13.01 -21.62
C GLY A 180 13.79 -13.84 -22.90
N LYS A 181 14.96 -14.22 -23.43
CA LYS A 181 15.08 -15.01 -24.67
C LYS A 181 15.19 -16.52 -24.42
N SER A 182 15.62 -16.91 -23.21
CA SER A 182 15.77 -18.31 -22.81
C SER A 182 14.44 -19.08 -22.93
N LYS A 183 14.55 -20.35 -23.33
CA LYS A 183 13.42 -21.29 -23.38
C LYS A 183 13.29 -22.11 -22.11
N SER A 184 14.24 -21.99 -21.18
CA SER A 184 14.19 -22.66 -19.90
C SER A 184 12.95 -22.27 -19.10
N ASN A 185 12.47 -23.21 -18.29
CA ASN A 185 11.42 -22.98 -17.32
C ASN A 185 11.94 -22.92 -15.87
N THR A 186 13.26 -23.01 -15.71
CA THR A 186 13.94 -23.00 -14.42
C THR A 186 14.38 -21.59 -14.07
N PHE A 187 14.07 -21.17 -12.85
CA PHE A 187 14.57 -19.97 -12.20
C PHE A 187 15.55 -20.39 -11.10
N PHE A 188 16.78 -19.91 -11.17
CA PHE A 188 17.78 -20.22 -10.16
C PHE A 188 17.80 -19.15 -9.07
N VAL A 189 17.90 -19.57 -7.81
CA VAL A 189 18.03 -18.69 -6.66
C VAL A 189 19.25 -19.12 -5.86
N ALA A 190 20.17 -18.18 -5.61
CA ALA A 190 21.31 -18.45 -4.73
C ALA A 190 20.81 -18.81 -3.32
N ASP A 191 21.44 -19.81 -2.70
CA ASP A 191 21.08 -20.33 -1.37
C ASP A 191 21.30 -19.33 -0.22
N ASP A 192 22.01 -18.24 -0.49
CA ASP A 192 22.23 -17.16 0.45
C ASP A 192 21.38 -15.90 0.19
N VAL A 193 20.35 -16.01 -0.66
CA VAL A 193 19.22 -15.08 -0.70
C VAL A 193 18.43 -15.16 0.60
N LEU A 194 17.78 -14.07 1.02
CA LEU A 194 17.02 -14.04 2.26
C LEU A 194 15.97 -15.16 2.31
N PRO A 195 15.84 -15.94 3.41
CA PRO A 195 14.93 -17.08 3.49
C PRO A 195 13.48 -16.76 3.14
N GLN A 196 12.97 -15.62 3.62
CA GLN A 196 11.62 -15.14 3.30
C GLN A 196 11.46 -14.76 1.82
N THR A 197 12.52 -14.26 1.18
CA THR A 197 12.52 -13.94 -0.25
C THR A 197 12.44 -15.21 -1.09
N ILE A 198 13.20 -16.24 -0.72
CA ILE A 198 13.14 -17.56 -1.37
C ILE A 198 11.72 -18.14 -1.28
N GLU A 199 11.10 -18.13 -0.10
CA GLU A 199 9.77 -18.72 0.11
C GLU A 199 8.67 -18.01 -0.70
N VAL A 200 8.69 -16.67 -0.77
CA VAL A 200 7.71 -15.91 -1.57
C VAL A 200 7.94 -16.13 -3.07
N VAL A 201 9.18 -16.20 -3.54
CA VAL A 201 9.51 -16.54 -4.94
C VAL A 201 8.98 -17.92 -5.30
N GLN A 202 9.21 -18.93 -4.44
CA GLN A 202 8.68 -20.28 -4.63
C GLN A 202 7.14 -20.30 -4.65
N THR A 203 6.52 -19.54 -3.75
CA THR A 203 5.06 -19.41 -3.66
C THR A 203 4.48 -18.76 -4.91
N ARG A 204 5.17 -17.77 -5.50
CA ARG A 204 4.78 -17.13 -6.78
C ARG A 204 5.01 -18.05 -7.98
N ALA A 205 6.08 -18.83 -7.97
CA ALA A 205 6.48 -19.69 -9.08
C ALA A 205 5.54 -20.90 -9.25
N LYS A 206 5.13 -21.52 -8.14
CA LYS A 206 4.35 -22.75 -8.11
C LYS A 206 3.08 -22.73 -8.98
N PRO A 207 2.15 -21.76 -8.84
CA PRO A 207 0.93 -21.74 -9.66
C PRO A 207 1.20 -21.46 -11.15
N LEU A 208 2.33 -20.81 -11.47
CA LEU A 208 2.75 -20.52 -12.84
C LEU A 208 3.50 -21.69 -13.49
N GLY A 209 3.69 -22.79 -12.76
CA GLY A 209 4.46 -23.95 -13.19
C GLY A 209 5.94 -23.63 -13.41
N ILE A 210 6.48 -22.58 -12.78
CA ILE A 210 7.91 -22.23 -12.86
C ILE A 210 8.69 -23.11 -11.88
N GLU A 211 9.77 -23.73 -12.35
CA GLU A 211 10.65 -24.53 -11.50
C GLU A 211 11.66 -23.61 -10.80
N VAL A 212 11.68 -23.60 -9.47
CA VAL A 212 12.67 -22.83 -8.69
C VAL A 212 13.72 -23.78 -8.16
N GLN A 213 14.97 -23.59 -8.60
CA GLN A 213 16.12 -24.33 -8.09
C GLN A 213 16.94 -23.44 -7.16
N VAL A 214 17.07 -23.86 -5.91
CA VAL A 214 17.90 -23.18 -4.90
C VAL A 214 19.23 -23.91 -4.75
N GLY A 215 20.34 -23.19 -4.74
CA GLY A 215 21.65 -23.79 -4.49
C GLY A 215 22.81 -22.81 -4.49
N PRO A 216 24.05 -23.31 -4.34
CA PRO A 216 25.23 -22.47 -4.29
C PRO A 216 25.38 -21.63 -5.57
N VAL A 217 25.66 -20.34 -5.42
CA VAL A 217 25.70 -19.38 -6.55
C VAL A 217 26.61 -19.82 -7.71
N ALA A 218 27.70 -20.54 -7.44
CA ALA A 218 28.61 -21.05 -8.46
C ALA A 218 27.92 -22.02 -9.45
N ALA A 219 26.95 -22.81 -8.97
CA ALA A 219 26.22 -23.78 -9.79
C ALA A 219 25.26 -23.11 -10.79
N ALA A 220 24.91 -21.83 -10.59
CA ALA A 220 24.00 -21.10 -11.46
C ALA A 220 24.47 -21.08 -12.93
N THR A 221 25.79 -21.03 -13.17
CA THR A 221 26.37 -21.04 -14.52
C THR A 221 26.35 -22.41 -15.18
N GLU A 222 26.07 -23.49 -14.46
CA GLU A 222 25.99 -24.85 -14.99
C GLU A 222 24.57 -25.19 -15.43
N ILE A 223 23.58 -24.55 -14.80
CA ILE A 223 22.15 -24.76 -15.04
C ILE A 223 21.69 -23.93 -16.25
N ASP A 224 20.71 -24.44 -16.99
CA ASP A 224 19.99 -23.67 -18.00
C ASP A 224 18.80 -22.99 -17.30
N ALA A 225 18.96 -21.73 -16.93
CA ALA A 225 17.94 -20.94 -16.24
C ALA A 225 17.57 -19.71 -17.08
N PHE A 226 16.29 -19.33 -17.09
CA PHE A 226 15.87 -18.09 -17.75
C PHE A 226 16.21 -16.84 -16.92
N GLY A 227 16.40 -17.02 -15.62
CA GLY A 227 16.76 -15.96 -14.69
C GLY A 227 17.49 -16.52 -13.47
N VAL A 228 18.37 -15.69 -12.89
CA VAL A 228 19.14 -16.00 -11.68
C VAL A 228 18.94 -14.88 -10.67
N LEU A 229 18.55 -15.22 -9.44
CA LEU A 229 18.46 -14.28 -8.32
C LEU A 229 19.65 -14.46 -7.37
N VAL A 230 20.38 -13.37 -7.14
CA VAL A 230 21.47 -13.29 -6.15
C VAL A 230 21.17 -12.19 -5.13
N GLN A 231 21.77 -12.29 -3.95
CA GLN A 231 21.72 -11.26 -2.91
C GLN A 231 23.07 -10.53 -2.80
N TYR A 232 23.02 -9.22 -2.54
CA TYR A 232 24.21 -8.37 -2.47
C TYR A 232 24.07 -7.26 -1.42
N PRO A 233 24.65 -7.42 -0.21
CA PRO A 233 25.38 -8.60 0.29
C PRO A 233 24.48 -9.81 0.57
N GLY A 234 25.06 -11.01 0.60
CA GLY A 234 24.35 -12.25 0.93
C GLY A 234 23.79 -12.26 2.36
N VAL A 235 22.86 -13.18 2.67
CA VAL A 235 22.31 -13.32 4.03
C VAL A 235 23.43 -13.57 5.06
N GLY A 236 24.48 -14.33 4.71
CA GLY A 236 25.67 -14.55 5.54
C GLY A 236 26.57 -13.30 5.73
N GLY A 237 26.30 -12.23 4.98
CA GLY A 237 27.09 -11.01 4.92
C GLY A 237 28.10 -10.96 3.78
N ASP A 238 28.32 -12.05 3.05
CA ASP A 238 29.30 -12.11 1.97
C ASP A 238 29.06 -11.08 0.86
N VAL A 239 30.14 -10.41 0.45
CA VAL A 239 30.16 -9.47 -0.67
C VAL A 239 30.95 -10.11 -1.81
N ARG A 240 30.26 -10.47 -2.90
CA ARG A 240 30.86 -11.22 -4.02
C ARG A 240 30.97 -10.37 -5.29
N ASP A 241 31.96 -10.69 -6.12
CA ASP A 241 32.07 -10.17 -7.47
C ASP A 241 31.24 -11.04 -8.42
N TYR A 242 30.13 -10.50 -8.92
CA TYR A 242 29.22 -11.20 -9.82
C TYR A 242 29.47 -10.93 -11.31
N ARG A 243 30.54 -10.23 -11.71
CA ARG A 243 30.81 -9.94 -13.13
C ARG A 243 30.90 -11.20 -13.99
N ALA A 244 31.72 -12.18 -13.56
CA ALA A 244 31.87 -13.45 -14.27
C ALA A 244 30.58 -14.28 -14.28
N LEU A 245 29.77 -14.17 -13.22
CA LEU A 245 28.45 -14.81 -13.15
C LEU A 245 27.50 -14.18 -14.18
N ALA A 246 27.42 -12.84 -14.23
CA ALA A 246 26.59 -12.10 -15.17
C ALA A 246 26.92 -12.49 -16.62
N ASP A 247 28.20 -12.46 -16.99
CA ASP A 247 28.67 -12.86 -18.32
C ASP A 247 28.27 -14.30 -18.66
N GLY A 248 28.43 -15.23 -17.72
CA GLY A 248 28.06 -16.64 -17.90
C GLY A 248 26.55 -16.86 -18.09
N ILE A 249 25.71 -16.15 -17.35
CA ILE A 249 24.25 -16.22 -17.47
C ILE A 249 23.77 -15.57 -18.79
N HIS A 250 24.32 -14.41 -19.14
CA HIS A 250 24.00 -13.73 -20.40
C HIS A 250 24.41 -14.52 -21.63
N ALA A 251 25.55 -15.23 -21.58
CA ALA A 251 26.00 -16.10 -22.66
C ALA A 251 25.00 -17.23 -22.99
N LYS A 252 24.17 -17.64 -22.02
CA LYS A 252 23.06 -18.60 -22.20
C LYS A 252 21.70 -17.94 -22.50
N GLY A 253 21.65 -16.61 -22.59
CA GLY A 253 20.41 -15.86 -22.82
C GLY A 253 19.49 -15.75 -21.60
N GLY A 254 19.98 -16.08 -20.40
CA GLY A 254 19.32 -15.77 -19.12
C GLY A 254 19.56 -14.33 -18.69
N MET A 255 18.90 -13.90 -17.61
CA MET A 255 19.06 -12.57 -17.00
C MET A 255 19.44 -12.69 -15.52
N LEU A 256 20.19 -11.72 -15.01
CA LEU A 256 20.65 -11.68 -13.62
C LEU A 256 19.88 -10.61 -12.82
N ILE A 257 19.32 -11.03 -11.69
CA ILE A 257 18.56 -10.20 -10.74
C ILE A 257 19.37 -10.08 -9.44
N ALA A 258 19.53 -8.87 -8.94
CA ALA A 258 20.23 -8.57 -7.71
C ALA A 258 19.26 -8.05 -6.63
N ALA A 259 19.09 -8.78 -5.52
CA ALA A 259 18.48 -8.23 -4.31
C ALA A 259 19.56 -7.50 -3.50
N ALA A 260 19.52 -6.15 -3.46
CA ALA A 260 20.62 -5.33 -2.96
C ALA A 260 20.23 -4.32 -1.88
N ASP A 261 21.11 -4.12 -0.90
CA ASP A 261 20.92 -3.18 0.21
C ASP A 261 21.40 -1.77 -0.16
N LEU A 262 20.52 -0.77 -0.10
CA LEU A 262 20.85 0.59 -0.53
C LEU A 262 21.99 1.24 0.27
N LEU A 263 22.11 0.98 1.58
CA LEU A 263 23.17 1.59 2.38
C LEU A 263 24.53 1.00 1.99
N SER A 264 24.60 -0.31 1.75
CA SER A 264 25.81 -0.99 1.27
C SER A 264 26.28 -0.42 -0.07
N LEU A 265 25.34 -0.08 -0.97
CA LEU A 265 25.63 0.45 -2.30
C LEU A 265 26.21 1.88 -2.28
N THR A 266 26.29 2.53 -1.12
CA THR A 266 27.07 3.78 -1.00
C THR A 266 28.58 3.52 -1.06
N LEU A 267 29.02 2.32 -0.66
CA LEU A 267 30.43 1.93 -0.62
C LEU A 267 30.78 0.82 -1.62
N LEU A 268 29.81 0.00 -2.00
CA LEU A 268 29.97 -1.14 -2.88
C LEU A 268 29.63 -0.80 -4.33
N THR A 269 30.36 -1.39 -5.28
CA THR A 269 30.09 -1.27 -6.71
C THR A 269 28.65 -1.76 -6.98
N PRO A 270 27.78 -0.92 -7.56
CA PRO A 270 26.36 -1.21 -7.65
C PRO A 270 26.01 -2.22 -8.76
N PRO A 271 24.83 -2.88 -8.69
CA PRO A 271 24.41 -3.93 -9.61
C PRO A 271 24.58 -3.64 -11.10
N GLY A 272 24.20 -2.44 -11.54
CA GLY A 272 24.30 -2.06 -12.95
C GLY A 272 25.74 -2.05 -13.49
N GLU A 273 26.74 -1.80 -12.64
CA GLU A 273 28.15 -1.72 -13.06
C GLU A 273 28.82 -3.09 -13.23
N TRP A 274 28.27 -4.15 -12.63
CA TRP A 274 28.76 -5.51 -12.82
C TRP A 274 27.85 -6.39 -13.67
N GLY A 275 26.77 -5.82 -14.25
CA GLY A 275 25.99 -6.45 -15.30
C GLY A 275 24.61 -6.99 -14.90
N ALA A 276 24.08 -6.65 -13.72
CA ALA A 276 22.70 -7.01 -13.39
C ALA A 276 21.69 -6.42 -14.40
N ASP A 277 20.61 -7.13 -14.68
CA ASP A 277 19.51 -6.67 -15.53
C ASP A 277 18.39 -6.02 -14.73
N VAL A 278 18.21 -6.49 -13.50
CA VAL A 278 17.20 -6.01 -12.55
C VAL A 278 17.85 -5.94 -11.16
N ALA A 279 17.57 -4.86 -10.42
CA ALA A 279 17.87 -4.77 -9.00
C ALA A 279 16.57 -4.58 -8.22
N VAL A 280 16.45 -5.30 -7.11
CA VAL A 280 15.33 -5.21 -6.16
C VAL A 280 15.87 -5.06 -4.75
N GLY A 281 15.04 -4.65 -3.81
CA GLY A 281 15.43 -4.57 -2.40
C GLY A 281 14.47 -3.74 -1.59
N ASN A 282 14.80 -3.53 -0.32
CA ASN A 282 14.03 -2.71 0.60
C ASN A 282 14.71 -1.34 0.82
N SER A 283 13.94 -0.24 0.82
CA SER A 283 14.45 1.09 1.23
C SER A 283 14.24 1.39 2.72
N GLN A 284 13.84 0.41 3.53
CA GLN A 284 13.51 0.55 4.96
C GLN A 284 14.59 1.32 5.75
N ARG A 285 15.85 0.90 5.64
CA ARG A 285 16.94 1.49 6.44
C ARG A 285 17.33 2.91 6.04
N PHE A 286 16.64 3.50 5.06
CA PHE A 286 16.68 4.93 4.79
C PHE A 286 15.57 5.64 5.57
N GLY A 287 15.70 5.61 6.90
CA GLY A 287 14.86 6.40 7.80
C GLY A 287 13.42 5.93 8.01
N VAL A 288 13.07 4.68 7.67
CA VAL A 288 11.74 4.13 7.94
C VAL A 288 11.82 3.08 9.06
N PRO A 289 10.99 3.14 10.12
CA PRO A 289 11.04 2.15 11.22
C PRO A 289 10.77 0.71 10.76
N MET A 290 11.34 -0.30 11.43
CA MET A 290 11.16 -1.72 11.07
C MET A 290 9.70 -2.18 11.15
N GLY A 291 8.91 -1.62 12.08
CA GLY A 291 7.47 -1.78 12.14
C GLY A 291 6.97 -3.23 12.26
N PHE A 292 7.77 -4.13 12.84
CA PHE A 292 7.49 -5.56 12.92
C PHE A 292 7.15 -6.18 11.55
N GLY A 293 7.77 -5.67 10.48
CA GLY A 293 7.65 -6.17 9.11
C GLY A 293 7.36 -5.10 8.07
N GLY A 294 6.76 -3.97 8.47
CA GLY A 294 6.42 -2.88 7.56
C GLY A 294 5.44 -1.87 8.16
N PRO A 295 5.04 -0.87 7.37
CA PRO A 295 5.22 -0.82 5.92
C PRO A 295 6.59 -0.26 5.50
N HIS A 296 7.15 -0.75 4.39
CA HIS A 296 8.38 -0.24 3.76
C HIS A 296 8.24 -0.22 2.25
N ALA A 297 8.85 0.76 1.58
CA ALA A 297 8.90 0.77 0.13
C ALA A 297 10.02 -0.15 -0.37
N ALA A 298 9.63 -1.23 -1.04
CA ALA A 298 10.58 -1.96 -1.87
C ALA A 298 10.77 -1.27 -3.22
N TYR A 299 11.92 -1.49 -3.84
CA TYR A 299 12.23 -0.95 -5.16
C TYR A 299 12.37 -2.06 -6.19
N LEU A 300 12.11 -1.71 -7.46
CA LEU A 300 12.53 -2.49 -8.62
C LEU A 300 13.11 -1.53 -9.65
N ALA A 301 14.38 -1.73 -9.99
CA ALA A 301 15.09 -1.02 -11.03
C ALA A 301 15.58 -1.98 -12.12
N THR A 302 15.71 -1.50 -13.36
CA THR A 302 16.06 -2.35 -14.49
C THR A 302 16.74 -1.56 -15.61
N ARG A 303 17.24 -2.25 -16.62
CA ARG A 303 17.72 -1.65 -17.87
C ARG A 303 16.57 -1.01 -18.64
N ASP A 304 16.85 0.00 -19.45
CA ASP A 304 15.83 0.79 -20.14
C ASP A 304 14.96 -0.07 -21.08
N GLU A 305 15.53 -1.12 -21.68
CA GLU A 305 14.82 -2.01 -22.61
C GLU A 305 13.63 -2.73 -21.97
N LEU A 306 13.63 -2.89 -20.65
CA LEU A 306 12.62 -3.65 -19.89
C LEU A 306 11.48 -2.78 -19.36
N LYS A 307 11.54 -1.45 -19.54
CA LYS A 307 10.57 -0.49 -18.97
C LYS A 307 9.10 -0.73 -19.31
N ARG A 308 8.82 -1.27 -20.51
CA ARG A 308 7.44 -1.59 -20.96
C ARG A 308 6.83 -2.77 -20.21
N SER A 309 7.64 -3.56 -19.52
CA SER A 309 7.22 -4.73 -18.73
C SER A 309 7.37 -4.51 -17.22
N MET A 310 7.78 -3.31 -16.79
CA MET A 310 7.99 -2.99 -15.37
C MET A 310 6.68 -3.07 -14.58
N PRO A 311 6.66 -3.70 -13.40
CA PRO A 311 5.50 -3.72 -12.50
C PRO A 311 5.36 -2.39 -11.74
N GLY A 312 4.13 -2.09 -11.32
CA GLY A 312 3.84 -0.92 -10.51
C GLY A 312 3.86 0.40 -11.27
N ARG A 313 3.67 1.47 -10.50
CA ARG A 313 3.58 2.85 -10.99
C ARG A 313 4.97 3.37 -11.36
N LEU A 314 4.99 4.34 -12.26
CA LEU A 314 6.20 5.00 -12.72
C LEU A 314 5.89 6.48 -12.88
N VAL A 315 6.61 7.37 -12.21
CA VAL A 315 6.52 8.81 -12.44
C VAL A 315 7.37 9.17 -13.65
N GLY A 316 6.84 10.02 -14.51
CA GLY A 316 7.54 10.59 -15.65
C GLY A 316 7.30 12.08 -15.80
N VAL A 317 8.26 12.73 -16.44
CA VAL A 317 8.21 14.15 -16.76
C VAL A 317 7.49 14.35 -18.09
N SER A 318 6.62 15.35 -18.12
CA SER A 318 5.89 15.83 -19.29
C SER A 318 5.90 17.36 -19.30
N VAL A 319 5.03 17.95 -20.12
CA VAL A 319 4.75 19.39 -20.15
C VAL A 319 3.27 19.64 -19.85
N ASP A 320 2.97 20.81 -19.30
CA ASP A 320 1.60 21.30 -19.16
C ASP A 320 1.12 22.08 -20.40
N SER A 321 -0.12 22.55 -20.36
CA SER A 321 -0.73 23.34 -21.43
C SER A 321 -0.09 24.72 -21.65
N GLN A 322 0.83 25.16 -20.79
CA GLN A 322 1.65 26.37 -20.96
C GLN A 322 3.07 26.03 -21.45
N GLY A 323 3.38 24.75 -21.66
CA GLY A 323 4.70 24.26 -22.05
C GLY A 323 5.69 24.16 -20.88
N LYS A 324 5.24 24.33 -19.63
CA LYS A 324 6.09 24.20 -18.43
C LYS A 324 6.25 22.73 -18.04
N PRO A 325 7.36 22.33 -17.39
CA PRO A 325 7.51 20.96 -16.89
C PRO A 325 6.38 20.56 -15.93
N ALA A 326 5.81 19.38 -16.14
CA ALA A 326 4.78 18.80 -15.29
C ALA A 326 4.99 17.30 -15.09
N LEU A 327 4.78 16.81 -13.88
CA LEU A 327 4.94 15.40 -13.54
C LEU A 327 3.62 14.63 -13.69
N ARG A 328 3.68 13.36 -14.09
CA ARG A 328 2.54 12.43 -14.12
C ARG A 328 2.96 10.98 -13.91
N LEU A 329 2.00 10.09 -13.70
CA LEU A 329 2.23 8.65 -13.79
C LEU A 329 2.37 8.21 -15.24
N ALA A 330 3.54 7.75 -15.70
CA ALA A 330 3.83 7.37 -17.08
C ALA A 330 3.57 5.89 -17.41
N LEU A 331 3.32 5.58 -18.69
CA LEU A 331 3.10 4.23 -19.21
C LEU A 331 2.01 3.44 -18.45
N GLN A 332 0.93 4.10 -18.06
CA GLN A 332 -0.13 3.51 -17.23
C GLN A 332 -0.82 2.31 -17.88
N THR A 333 -0.72 2.16 -19.21
CA THR A 333 -1.25 0.99 -19.92
C THR A 333 -0.65 -0.34 -19.45
N ARG A 334 0.45 -0.36 -18.67
CA ARG A 334 0.98 -1.58 -18.03
C ARG A 334 0.13 -2.07 -16.87
N GLU A 335 -0.59 -1.17 -16.22
CA GLU A 335 -1.25 -1.38 -14.93
C GLU A 335 -2.61 -2.06 -15.05
N GLN A 336 -3.05 -2.67 -13.95
CA GLN A 336 -4.25 -3.48 -13.83
C GLN A 336 -5.54 -2.77 -14.28
N HIS A 337 -5.67 -1.46 -14.01
CA HIS A 337 -6.90 -0.70 -14.29
C HIS A 337 -7.16 -0.49 -15.79
N ILE A 338 -6.12 -0.69 -16.64
CA ILE A 338 -6.25 -0.63 -18.10
C ILE A 338 -6.16 -2.03 -18.72
N ARG A 339 -5.16 -2.84 -18.31
CA ARG A 339 -4.85 -4.12 -18.97
C ARG A 339 -5.42 -5.37 -18.33
N ARG A 340 -6.03 -5.27 -17.13
CA ARG A 340 -6.70 -6.40 -16.46
C ARG A 340 -5.79 -7.65 -16.41
N GLU A 341 -6.21 -8.81 -16.91
CA GLU A 341 -5.42 -10.04 -16.95
C GLU A 341 -4.10 -9.94 -17.74
N LYS A 342 -3.97 -8.95 -18.63
CA LYS A 342 -2.76 -8.69 -19.43
C LYS A 342 -1.82 -7.66 -18.80
N ALA A 343 -2.12 -7.21 -17.58
CA ALA A 343 -1.26 -6.29 -16.85
C ALA A 343 0.08 -6.94 -16.51
N THR A 344 1.08 -6.12 -16.22
CA THR A 344 2.43 -6.63 -15.87
C THR A 344 2.48 -7.26 -14.48
N SER A 345 1.53 -6.89 -13.61
CA SER A 345 1.36 -7.30 -12.21
C SER A 345 -0.07 -6.96 -11.75
N ASN A 346 -0.53 -7.56 -10.66
CA ASN A 346 -1.79 -7.22 -10.00
C ASN A 346 -1.67 -6.02 -9.03
N ILE A 347 -0.47 -5.47 -8.80
CA ILE A 347 -0.26 -4.38 -7.84
C ILE A 347 -1.10 -3.14 -8.16
N CYS A 348 -1.69 -2.52 -7.14
CA CYS A 348 -2.48 -1.29 -7.24
C CYS A 348 -2.06 -0.27 -6.16
N THR A 349 -2.45 -0.51 -4.90
CA THR A 349 -1.82 0.14 -3.75
C THR A 349 -0.40 -0.40 -3.61
N ALA A 350 0.58 0.49 -3.44
CA ALA A 350 1.98 0.15 -3.22
C ALA A 350 2.44 0.71 -1.85
N GLN A 351 3.57 1.41 -1.78
CA GLN A 351 4.16 1.92 -0.54
C GLN A 351 4.63 3.38 -0.70
N ALA A 352 3.82 4.21 -1.35
CA ALA A 352 4.18 5.56 -1.79
C ALA A 352 4.67 6.46 -0.64
N LEU A 353 3.96 6.50 0.51
CA LEU A 353 4.38 7.33 1.66
C LEU A 353 5.77 6.96 2.16
N LEU A 354 6.12 5.67 2.13
CA LEU A 354 7.40 5.18 2.64
C LEU A 354 8.52 5.39 1.61
N ALA A 355 8.19 5.37 0.32
CA ALA A 355 9.10 5.79 -0.75
C ALA A 355 9.42 7.29 -0.63
N ILE A 356 8.41 8.12 -0.33
CA ILE A 356 8.57 9.54 -0.03
C ILE A 356 9.51 9.71 1.17
N MET A 357 9.26 9.04 2.30
CA MET A 357 10.15 9.12 3.47
C MET A 357 11.60 8.75 3.13
N ALA A 358 11.83 7.66 2.40
CA ALA A 358 13.17 7.24 2.00
C ALA A 358 13.85 8.25 1.06
N SER A 359 13.11 8.85 0.13
CA SER A 359 13.64 9.92 -0.75
C SER A 359 14.03 11.17 0.05
N MET A 360 13.24 11.52 1.07
CA MET A 360 13.52 12.67 1.94
C MET A 360 14.71 12.39 2.86
N TYR A 361 14.87 11.14 3.31
CA TYR A 361 16.07 10.71 4.04
C TYR A 361 17.33 10.90 3.19
N ALA A 362 17.30 10.44 1.93
CA ALA A 362 18.39 10.64 1.00
C ALA A 362 18.64 12.13 0.68
N ALA A 363 17.58 12.93 0.52
CA ALA A 363 17.71 14.38 0.30
C ALA A 363 18.26 15.12 1.52
N TYR A 364 17.92 14.68 2.72
CA TYR A 364 18.39 15.28 3.98
C TYR A 364 19.88 15.02 4.22
N HIS A 365 20.30 13.78 4.01
CA HIS A 365 21.69 13.37 4.25
C HIS A 365 22.62 13.69 3.07
N GLY A 366 22.09 13.68 1.84
CA GLY A 366 22.87 13.77 0.61
C GLY A 366 23.87 12.62 0.44
N PRO A 367 24.65 12.60 -0.65
CA PRO A 367 25.60 11.52 -0.91
C PRO A 367 26.68 11.41 0.18
N GLN A 368 27.16 12.54 0.72
CA GLN A 368 28.19 12.54 1.76
C GLN A 368 27.67 12.03 3.10
N GLY A 369 26.48 12.46 3.53
CA GLY A 369 25.90 12.00 4.81
C GLY A 369 25.60 10.50 4.78
N LEU A 370 25.03 10.00 3.69
CA LEU A 370 24.79 8.56 3.51
C LEU A 370 26.10 7.77 3.49
N ARG A 371 27.14 8.29 2.84
CA ARG A 371 28.48 7.68 2.86
C ARG A 371 29.05 7.60 4.27
N VAL A 372 28.96 8.67 5.06
CA VAL A 372 29.43 8.70 6.45
C VAL A 372 28.68 7.69 7.31
N ILE A 373 27.36 7.56 7.11
CA ILE A 373 26.56 6.54 7.81
C ILE A 373 27.06 5.14 7.46
N ALA A 374 27.23 4.84 6.17
CA ALA A 374 27.68 3.53 5.73
C ALA A 374 29.12 3.22 6.16
N GLU A 375 30.05 4.18 6.06
CA GLU A 375 31.44 4.03 6.52
C GLU A 375 31.49 3.77 8.03
N ARG A 376 30.64 4.45 8.82
CA ARG A 376 30.52 4.21 10.26
C ARG A 376 30.04 2.80 10.56
N VAL A 377 28.94 2.37 9.93
CA VAL A 377 28.40 1.02 10.10
C VAL A 377 29.45 -0.02 9.73
N HIS A 378 30.05 0.12 8.54
CA HIS A 378 31.08 -0.79 8.06
C HIS A 378 32.31 -0.84 8.98
N ARG A 379 32.79 0.32 9.46
CA ARG A 379 33.94 0.40 10.38
C ARG A 379 33.64 -0.30 11.69
N LEU A 380 32.44 -0.10 12.26
CA LEU A 380 32.01 -0.81 13.48
C LEU A 380 31.97 -2.32 13.26
N THR A 381 31.48 -2.78 12.10
CA THR A 381 31.44 -4.21 11.76
C THR A 381 32.84 -4.79 11.58
N ALA A 382 33.76 -4.08 10.90
CA ALA A 382 35.15 -4.50 10.75
C ALA A 382 35.87 -4.60 12.11
N THR A 383 35.64 -3.62 12.99
CA THR A 383 36.15 -3.64 14.37
C THR A 383 35.56 -4.84 15.13
N LEU A 384 34.24 -5.04 15.07
CA LEU A 384 33.58 -6.20 15.66
C LEU A 384 34.24 -7.52 15.20
N ALA A 385 34.42 -7.70 13.89
CA ALA A 385 35.05 -8.89 13.31
C ALA A 385 36.48 -9.13 13.86
N ALA A 386 37.32 -8.09 13.91
CA ALA A 386 38.69 -8.19 14.40
C ALA A 386 38.77 -8.54 15.89
N GLY A 387 37.89 -7.96 16.72
CA GLY A 387 37.81 -8.32 18.13
C GLY A 387 37.29 -9.74 18.34
N LEU A 388 36.28 -10.18 17.58
CA LEU A 388 35.80 -11.56 17.60
C LEU A 388 36.89 -12.56 17.19
N ALA A 389 37.75 -12.22 16.24
CA ALA A 389 38.91 -13.04 15.88
C ALA A 389 39.92 -13.17 17.04
N THR A 390 40.19 -12.09 17.77
CA THR A 390 41.03 -12.11 18.99
C THR A 390 40.41 -13.00 20.08
N LEU A 391 39.08 -13.07 20.11
CA LEU A 391 38.30 -13.97 20.96
C LEU A 391 38.22 -15.40 20.42
N GLY A 392 38.97 -15.78 19.38
CA GLY A 392 38.91 -17.13 18.81
C GLY A 392 37.57 -17.48 18.15
N ALA A 393 36.78 -16.46 17.78
CA ALA A 393 35.49 -16.56 17.11
C ALA A 393 35.50 -15.77 15.80
N ALA A 394 36.56 -15.95 14.99
CA ALA A 394 36.70 -15.25 13.72
C ALA A 394 35.48 -15.52 12.81
N PRO A 395 34.84 -14.49 12.22
CA PRO A 395 33.73 -14.68 11.29
C PRO A 395 34.09 -15.62 10.12
N ARG A 396 33.12 -16.42 9.65
CA ARG A 396 33.28 -17.33 8.50
C ARG A 396 33.42 -16.57 7.20
N ASN A 397 32.66 -15.50 7.03
CA ASN A 397 32.67 -14.68 5.84
C ASN A 397 33.91 -13.79 5.82
N ALA A 398 34.72 -13.91 4.76
CA ALA A 398 35.93 -13.11 4.56
C ALA A 398 35.62 -11.70 4.06
N THR A 399 34.44 -11.49 3.49
CA THR A 399 33.98 -10.20 3.02
C THR A 399 32.63 -9.83 3.63
N PHE A 400 32.41 -8.55 3.88
CA PHE A 400 31.18 -8.03 4.48
C PHE A 400 31.02 -6.52 4.32
N PHE A 401 29.76 -6.08 4.35
CA PHE A 401 29.41 -4.71 4.64
C PHE A 401 29.14 -4.53 6.15
N ASP A 402 28.01 -5.01 6.64
CA ASP A 402 27.55 -4.81 8.02
C ASP A 402 27.23 -6.10 8.79
N THR A 403 27.28 -7.24 8.11
CA THR A 403 26.81 -8.54 8.61
C THR A 403 27.94 -9.56 8.73
N LEU A 404 28.01 -10.25 9.87
CA LEU A 404 29.00 -11.28 10.17
C LEU A 404 28.32 -12.60 10.52
N THR A 405 28.89 -13.70 10.03
CA THR A 405 28.50 -15.07 10.39
C THR A 405 29.56 -15.66 11.31
N VAL A 406 29.24 -15.81 12.60
CA VAL A 406 30.20 -16.08 13.67
C VAL A 406 30.07 -17.52 14.18
N PRO A 407 31.14 -18.35 14.10
CA PRO A 407 31.12 -19.70 14.64
C PRO A 407 31.23 -19.69 16.17
N VAL A 408 30.39 -20.48 16.83
CA VAL A 408 30.27 -20.60 18.28
C VAL A 408 30.28 -22.05 18.80
N ALA A 409 30.59 -23.03 17.93
CA ALA A 409 30.88 -24.43 18.28
C ALA A 409 29.86 -25.08 19.24
N GLY A 410 28.62 -25.23 18.79
CA GLY A 410 27.50 -25.85 19.51
C GLY A 410 26.88 -24.99 20.61
N ARG A 411 27.32 -23.73 20.76
CA ARG A 411 26.90 -22.84 21.86
C ARG A 411 25.96 -21.71 21.42
N ALA A 412 25.33 -21.81 20.26
CA ALA A 412 24.41 -20.76 19.79
C ALA A 412 23.32 -20.45 20.83
N ASP A 413 22.72 -21.46 21.47
CA ASP A 413 21.72 -21.27 22.52
C ASP A 413 22.24 -20.46 23.72
N THR A 414 23.47 -20.75 24.15
CA THR A 414 24.11 -20.02 25.26
C THR A 414 24.37 -18.57 24.84
N VAL A 415 24.89 -18.35 23.64
CA VAL A 415 25.15 -16.99 23.11
C VAL A 415 23.85 -16.19 23.00
N HIS A 416 22.77 -16.78 22.48
CA HIS A 416 21.46 -16.13 22.43
C HIS A 416 20.91 -15.81 23.83
N THR A 417 21.07 -16.71 24.79
CA THR A 417 20.65 -16.47 26.18
C THR A 417 21.40 -15.29 26.80
N VAL A 418 22.71 -15.22 26.59
CA VAL A 418 23.60 -14.16 27.06
C VAL A 418 23.30 -12.82 26.36
N ALA A 419 22.98 -12.86 25.06
CA ALA A 419 22.55 -11.68 24.29
C ALA A 419 21.19 -11.14 24.80
N ALA A 420 20.22 -12.03 25.01
CA ALA A 420 18.89 -11.68 25.49
C ALA A 420 18.94 -11.05 26.90
N ALA A 421 19.83 -11.54 27.77
CA ALA A 421 20.07 -10.93 29.09
C ALA A 421 20.59 -9.48 29.01
N ARG A 422 21.22 -9.10 27.89
CA ARG A 422 21.65 -7.73 27.57
C ARG A 422 20.67 -6.98 26.65
N ARG A 423 19.48 -7.54 26.41
CA ARG A 423 18.45 -7.01 25.50
C ARG A 423 18.87 -6.89 24.03
N PHE A 424 19.68 -7.84 23.57
CA PHE A 424 20.11 -7.97 22.18
C PHE A 424 19.51 -9.19 21.50
N ASN A 425 19.11 -9.03 20.24
CA ASN A 425 18.77 -10.16 19.36
C ASN A 425 19.86 -10.36 18.33
N LEU A 426 20.24 -11.62 18.09
CA LEU A 426 21.15 -12.03 17.02
C LEU A 426 20.38 -12.94 16.06
N ARG A 427 20.88 -13.15 14.84
CA ARG A 427 20.31 -14.18 13.95
C ARG A 427 20.77 -15.56 14.38
N ARG A 428 19.83 -16.49 14.49
CA ARG A 428 20.13 -17.92 14.59
C ARG A 428 20.32 -18.50 13.20
N GLU A 429 21.49 -19.07 12.93
CA GLU A 429 21.77 -19.78 11.68
C GLU A 429 21.59 -21.29 11.88
N ASP A 430 22.29 -21.85 12.86
CA ASP A 430 22.26 -23.25 13.26
C ASP A 430 22.69 -23.39 14.74
N ALA A 431 23.00 -24.61 15.20
CA ALA A 431 23.47 -24.85 16.58
C ALA A 431 24.90 -24.32 16.83
N ASP A 432 25.67 -24.09 15.77
CA ASP A 432 27.10 -23.80 15.77
C ASP A 432 27.41 -22.36 15.37
N THR A 433 26.42 -21.56 14.97
CA THR A 433 26.65 -20.32 14.23
C THR A 433 25.59 -19.27 14.56
N VAL A 434 26.04 -18.03 14.78
CA VAL A 434 25.17 -16.87 14.96
C VAL A 434 25.49 -15.78 13.93
N GLY A 435 24.46 -15.14 13.40
CA GLY A 435 24.59 -13.96 12.53
C GLY A 435 24.46 -12.67 13.34
N ILE A 436 25.29 -11.68 13.03
CA ILE A 436 25.28 -10.37 13.67
C ILE A 436 25.31 -9.30 12.58
N SER A 437 24.24 -8.52 12.47
CA SER A 437 24.11 -7.43 11.49
C SER A 437 24.06 -6.10 12.21
N LEU A 438 25.08 -5.25 12.01
CA LEU A 438 25.09 -3.90 12.58
C LEU A 438 24.32 -2.93 11.68
N ASP A 439 23.98 -1.78 12.24
CA ASP A 439 23.15 -0.78 11.57
C ASP A 439 23.47 0.65 12.03
N GLU A 440 22.73 1.62 11.48
CA GLU A 440 22.94 3.04 11.74
C GLU A 440 22.92 3.40 13.24
N THR A 441 22.16 2.66 14.04
CA THR A 441 22.01 2.91 15.49
C THR A 441 23.14 2.29 16.31
N SER A 442 24.00 1.49 15.70
CA SER A 442 25.10 0.81 16.38
C SER A 442 26.17 1.79 16.85
N THR A 443 26.70 1.54 18.04
CA THR A 443 27.69 2.38 18.71
C THR A 443 28.92 1.56 19.11
N ARG A 444 29.97 2.27 19.51
CA ARG A 444 31.15 1.65 20.14
C ARG A 444 30.77 0.73 21.31
N ALA A 445 29.85 1.17 22.16
CA ALA A 445 29.44 0.40 23.33
C ALA A 445 28.73 -0.91 22.94
N ASP A 446 27.95 -0.90 21.85
CA ASP A 446 27.31 -2.12 21.35
C ASP A 446 28.34 -3.13 20.83
N VAL A 447 29.38 -2.68 20.12
CA VAL A 447 30.47 -3.56 19.65
C VAL A 447 31.19 -4.22 20.82
N ILE A 448 31.52 -3.45 21.86
CA ILE A 448 32.13 -3.99 23.08
C ILE A 448 31.19 -5.01 23.76
N ALA A 449 29.91 -4.66 23.90
CA ALA A 449 28.94 -5.56 24.50
C ALA A 449 28.74 -6.85 23.67
N LEU A 450 28.82 -6.78 22.34
CA LEU A 450 28.76 -7.97 21.47
C LEU A 450 30.00 -8.86 21.61
N TRP A 451 31.20 -8.28 21.79
CA TRP A 451 32.38 -9.05 22.15
C TRP A 451 32.20 -9.78 23.47
N GLU A 452 31.67 -9.10 24.49
CA GLU A 452 31.38 -9.71 25.79
C GLU A 452 30.35 -10.84 25.67
N VAL A 453 29.28 -10.63 24.89
CA VAL A 453 28.24 -11.64 24.63
C VAL A 453 28.83 -12.91 24.03
N VAL A 454 29.64 -12.77 22.98
CA VAL A 454 30.25 -13.93 22.32
C VAL A 454 31.30 -14.59 23.22
N ALA A 455 32.14 -13.80 23.91
CA ALA A 455 33.15 -14.33 24.82
C ALA A 455 32.52 -15.13 25.98
N GLU A 456 31.49 -14.58 26.63
CA GLU A 456 30.76 -15.23 27.70
C GLU A 456 30.00 -16.47 27.20
N GLY A 457 29.36 -16.40 26.03
CA GLY A 457 28.71 -17.55 25.42
C GLY A 457 29.68 -18.69 25.08
N LEU A 458 30.93 -18.36 24.75
CA LEU A 458 32.04 -19.31 24.59
C LEU A 458 32.66 -19.78 25.92
N GLY A 459 32.15 -19.31 27.06
CA GLY A 459 32.64 -19.67 28.39
C GLY A 459 34.01 -19.09 28.72
N LYS A 460 34.39 -17.97 28.09
CA LYS A 460 35.64 -17.26 28.38
C LYS A 460 35.44 -16.35 29.60
N SER A 461 36.50 -16.18 30.40
CA SER A 461 36.52 -15.19 31.49
C SER A 461 36.34 -13.78 30.94
N ALA A 462 35.96 -12.83 31.80
CA ALA A 462 35.76 -11.42 31.41
C ALA A 462 36.89 -10.92 30.50
N VAL A 463 36.52 -10.51 29.29
CA VAL A 463 37.49 -10.02 28.30
C VAL A 463 37.39 -8.50 28.25
N SER A 464 38.53 -7.84 28.37
CA SER A 464 38.66 -6.41 28.10
C SER A 464 39.51 -6.25 26.85
N LEU A 465 38.86 -5.96 25.73
CA LEU A 465 39.51 -5.56 24.48
C LEU A 465 39.51 -4.03 24.41
N ASP A 466 40.63 -3.45 23.96
CA ASP A 466 40.70 -2.02 23.67
C ASP A 466 40.11 -1.78 22.28
N PHE A 467 38.94 -1.14 22.25
CA PHE A 467 38.25 -0.82 21.00
C PHE A 467 39.09 0.06 20.07
N ASP A 468 39.76 1.09 20.60
CA ASP A 468 40.50 2.05 19.78
C ASP A 468 41.76 1.42 19.21
N ALA A 469 42.42 0.56 19.99
CA ALA A 469 43.57 -0.20 19.50
C ALA A 469 43.18 -1.17 18.37
N ILE A 470 42.01 -1.82 18.45
CA ILE A 470 41.53 -2.70 17.39
C ILE A 470 41.10 -1.88 16.17
N GLU A 471 40.29 -0.84 16.35
CA GLU A 471 39.77 -0.01 15.27
C GLU A 471 40.88 0.61 14.42
N ALA A 472 41.96 1.08 15.06
CA ALA A 472 43.12 1.64 14.37
C ALA A 472 43.83 0.66 13.41
N THR A 473 43.58 -0.64 13.55
CA THR A 473 44.21 -1.70 12.72
C THR A 473 43.31 -2.26 11.63
N VAL A 474 42.01 -1.94 11.63
CA VAL A 474 41.07 -2.57 10.69
C VAL A 474 41.15 -1.97 9.29
N ALA A 475 41.17 -2.83 8.29
CA ALA A 475 40.99 -2.47 6.88
C ALA A 475 39.51 -2.60 6.47
N ASN A 476 39.19 -2.25 5.22
CA ASN A 476 37.86 -2.51 4.68
C ASN A 476 37.61 -4.02 4.60
N GLY A 477 36.39 -4.42 4.95
CA GLY A 477 35.92 -5.80 4.90
C GLY A 477 35.55 -6.28 3.48
N PHE A 478 35.95 -5.59 2.42
CA PHE A 478 35.72 -6.02 1.03
C PHE A 478 36.86 -5.55 0.12
N PRO A 479 37.14 -6.24 -1.00
CA PRO A 479 38.27 -5.92 -1.87
C PRO A 479 38.06 -4.59 -2.61
N ALA A 480 39.18 -3.92 -2.95
CA ALA A 480 39.17 -2.65 -3.68
C ALA A 480 38.44 -2.72 -5.04
N SER A 481 38.42 -3.89 -5.70
CA SER A 481 37.69 -4.14 -6.95
C SER A 481 36.17 -4.07 -6.83
N LEU A 482 35.65 -4.11 -5.60
CA LEU A 482 34.23 -3.95 -5.28
C LEU A 482 33.93 -2.63 -4.58
N SER A 483 34.93 -1.77 -4.36
CA SER A 483 34.69 -0.43 -3.81
C SER A 483 34.12 0.49 -4.88
N ARG A 484 32.97 1.11 -4.58
CA ARG A 484 32.28 2.05 -5.45
C ARG A 484 33.17 3.22 -5.83
N GLN A 485 33.31 3.45 -7.14
CA GLN A 485 34.00 4.61 -7.71
C GLN A 485 33.03 5.63 -8.32
N SER A 486 31.82 5.21 -8.70
CA SER A 486 30.81 6.07 -9.31
C SER A 486 30.20 7.05 -8.31
N ALA A 487 29.93 8.27 -8.77
CA ALA A 487 29.13 9.22 -8.02
C ALA A 487 27.65 8.81 -8.01
N TYR A 488 26.90 9.31 -7.02
CA TYR A 488 25.46 9.11 -6.85
C TYR A 488 24.84 10.34 -6.19
N LEU A 489 23.53 10.50 -6.34
CA LEU A 489 22.74 11.60 -5.78
C LEU A 489 23.34 12.97 -6.14
N THR A 490 23.78 13.09 -7.40
CA THR A 490 24.42 14.31 -7.91
C THR A 490 23.42 15.40 -8.26
N HIS A 491 22.13 15.04 -8.40
CA HIS A 491 21.06 15.99 -8.66
C HIS A 491 20.95 17.02 -7.51
N PRO A 492 20.70 18.31 -7.80
CA PRO A 492 20.65 19.35 -6.77
C PRO A 492 19.63 19.12 -5.64
N VAL A 493 18.55 18.37 -5.89
CA VAL A 493 17.57 17.99 -4.84
C VAL A 493 18.22 17.28 -3.65
N PHE A 494 19.29 16.51 -3.87
CA PHE A 494 20.00 15.79 -2.81
C PHE A 494 21.15 16.60 -2.19
N ASN A 495 21.35 17.84 -2.63
CA ASN A 495 22.49 18.68 -2.25
C ASN A 495 22.09 20.05 -1.70
N ARG A 496 20.78 20.35 -1.58
CA ARG A 496 20.25 21.65 -1.14
C ARG A 496 19.61 21.64 0.24
N TYR A 497 18.97 20.55 0.65
CA TYR A 497 18.06 20.52 1.80
C TYR A 497 18.64 19.85 3.05
N HIS A 498 19.92 20.10 3.36
CA HIS A 498 20.63 19.41 4.47
C HIS A 498 20.41 20.04 5.85
N SER A 499 20.04 21.33 5.91
CA SER A 499 19.64 21.93 7.18
C SER A 499 18.19 21.57 7.49
N GLU A 500 17.86 21.37 8.77
CA GLU A 500 16.49 21.03 9.18
C GLU A 500 15.47 22.07 8.70
N HIS A 501 15.84 23.35 8.69
CA HIS A 501 14.95 24.44 8.25
C HIS A 501 14.72 24.45 6.74
N GLU A 502 15.74 24.16 5.93
CA GLU A 502 15.59 24.00 4.48
C GLU A 502 14.77 22.75 4.14
N MET A 503 14.99 21.64 4.85
CA MET A 503 14.16 20.44 4.71
C MET A 503 12.71 20.71 5.08
N LEU A 504 12.45 21.40 6.20
CA LEU A 504 11.10 21.81 6.60
C LEU A 504 10.41 22.62 5.51
N ARG A 505 11.10 23.60 4.93
CA ARG A 505 10.58 24.42 3.81
C ARG A 505 10.34 23.60 2.57
N TYR A 506 11.23 22.68 2.23
CA TYR A 506 11.06 21.80 1.08
C TYR A 506 9.81 20.93 1.23
N LEU A 507 9.69 20.21 2.35
CA LEU A 507 8.50 19.40 2.66
C LEU A 507 7.22 20.22 2.60
N ARG A 508 7.22 21.42 3.18
CA ARG A 508 6.07 22.33 3.12
C ARG A 508 5.73 22.72 1.68
N SER A 509 6.74 23.08 0.89
CA SER A 509 6.57 23.50 -0.51
C SER A 509 5.97 22.39 -1.37
N LEU A 510 6.32 21.13 -1.11
CA LEU A 510 5.72 19.98 -1.80
C LEU A 510 4.28 19.75 -1.33
N SER A 511 4.02 19.77 -0.02
CA SER A 511 2.65 19.58 0.49
C SER A 511 1.67 20.67 0.04
N ASP A 512 2.15 21.89 -0.24
CA ASP A 512 1.31 22.97 -0.77
C ASP A 512 0.88 22.75 -2.22
N LYS A 513 1.62 21.91 -2.98
CA LYS A 513 1.29 21.51 -4.36
C LYS A 513 0.25 20.39 -4.42
N ASP A 514 -0.14 19.81 -3.27
CA ASP A 514 -0.99 18.64 -3.20
C ASP A 514 -2.35 18.97 -2.55
N LEU A 515 -3.41 18.40 -3.12
CA LEU A 515 -4.74 18.41 -2.51
C LEU A 515 -4.95 17.09 -1.74
N ALA A 516 -5.25 17.21 -0.45
CA ALA A 516 -5.42 16.13 0.51
C ALA A 516 -6.66 16.38 1.41
N LEU A 517 -7.02 15.44 2.31
CA LEU A 517 -8.27 15.50 3.09
C LEU A 517 -8.29 16.59 4.16
N ASP A 518 -7.13 17.15 4.53
CA ASP A 518 -7.05 18.32 5.40
C ASP A 518 -7.59 19.61 4.74
N ARG A 519 -7.86 19.56 3.42
CA ARG A 519 -8.38 20.70 2.65
C ARG A 519 -9.85 20.56 2.24
N THR A 520 -10.26 19.39 1.77
CA THR A 520 -11.56 19.18 1.11
C THR A 520 -11.85 17.69 0.91
N MET A 521 -13.10 17.36 0.63
CA MET A 521 -13.50 16.01 0.21
C MET A 521 -12.78 15.56 -1.06
N ILE A 522 -12.33 14.31 -1.08
CA ILE A 522 -11.82 13.61 -2.26
C ILE A 522 -12.77 12.44 -2.57
N PRO A 523 -13.80 12.63 -3.41
CA PRO A 523 -14.89 11.65 -3.54
C PRO A 523 -14.56 10.53 -4.55
N LEU A 524 -13.40 9.89 -4.40
CA LEU A 524 -12.94 8.82 -5.27
C LEU A 524 -13.74 7.53 -5.02
N GLY A 525 -14.58 7.15 -5.98
CA GLY A 525 -15.24 5.84 -6.01
C GLY A 525 -14.28 4.67 -5.86
N SER A 526 -14.72 3.63 -5.13
CA SER A 526 -13.96 2.43 -4.77
C SER A 526 -12.69 2.71 -3.95
N CYS A 527 -12.57 3.89 -3.32
CA CYS A 527 -11.38 4.26 -2.53
C CYS A 527 -11.70 4.55 -1.06
N THR A 528 -12.95 4.87 -0.72
CA THR A 528 -13.38 5.18 0.65
C THR A 528 -12.44 6.16 1.34
N MET A 529 -12.38 7.40 0.83
CA MET A 529 -11.55 8.48 1.37
C MET A 529 -12.12 9.05 2.68
N LYS A 530 -12.28 8.19 3.70
CA LYS A 530 -12.84 8.53 5.01
C LYS A 530 -11.80 9.17 5.93
N LEU A 531 -12.24 9.57 7.12
CA LEU A 531 -11.34 10.08 8.16
C LEU A 531 -10.25 9.05 8.51
N ASN A 532 -9.00 9.52 8.57
CA ASN A 532 -7.89 8.85 9.26
C ASN A 532 -7.66 9.61 10.57
N ALA A 533 -8.25 9.14 11.68
CA ALA A 533 -8.30 9.95 12.88
C ALA A 533 -6.93 10.04 13.56
N THR A 534 -6.62 11.19 14.16
CA THR A 534 -5.35 11.40 14.86
C THR A 534 -5.13 10.35 15.95
N SER A 535 -6.16 10.01 16.72
CA SER A 535 -6.10 8.96 17.75
C SER A 535 -5.74 7.58 17.20
N GLU A 536 -6.16 7.27 15.97
CA GLU A 536 -5.81 6.02 15.28
C GLU A 536 -4.35 6.03 14.79
N MET A 537 -3.83 7.20 14.41
CA MET A 537 -2.48 7.38 13.87
C MET A 537 -1.37 7.44 14.94
N LEU A 538 -1.66 7.97 16.13
CA LEU A 538 -0.68 8.12 17.22
C LEU A 538 0.13 6.84 17.55
N PRO A 539 -0.47 5.64 17.61
CA PRO A 539 0.26 4.43 17.99
C PRO A 539 1.28 3.95 16.95
N VAL A 540 1.13 4.34 15.69
CA VAL A 540 2.02 3.90 14.59
C VAL A 540 3.48 4.27 14.86
N THR A 541 3.72 5.39 15.55
CA THR A 541 5.07 5.91 15.86
C THR A 541 5.54 5.55 17.27
N TRP A 542 4.78 4.77 18.05
CA TRP A 542 5.26 4.26 19.34
C TRP A 542 6.41 3.27 19.13
N PRO A 543 7.52 3.37 19.87
CA PRO A 543 8.66 2.46 19.71
C PRO A 543 8.29 0.97 19.81
N GLU A 544 7.33 0.63 20.65
CA GLU A 544 6.88 -0.74 20.90
C GLU A 544 6.09 -1.34 19.72
N PHE A 545 5.69 -0.51 18.76
CA PHE A 545 5.20 -0.95 17.46
C PHE A 545 6.24 -0.67 16.35
N GLY A 546 6.77 0.54 16.27
CA GLY A 546 7.68 0.97 15.20
C GLY A 546 9.08 0.32 15.21
N GLN A 547 9.62 -0.09 16.36
CA GLN A 547 11.03 -0.50 16.50
C GLN A 547 11.23 -2.01 16.74
N ILE A 548 10.17 -2.82 16.66
CA ILE A 548 10.30 -4.28 16.79
C ILE A 548 10.75 -4.88 15.45
N HIS A 549 11.75 -5.76 15.49
CA HIS A 549 12.21 -6.51 14.33
C HIS A 549 11.20 -7.62 13.97
N PRO A 550 10.82 -7.85 12.69
CA PRO A 550 9.80 -8.83 12.31
C PRO A 550 10.07 -10.27 12.77
N PHE A 551 11.34 -10.62 12.92
CA PHE A 551 11.78 -11.95 13.36
C PHE A 551 12.28 -11.97 14.81
N ALA A 552 11.86 -10.99 15.63
CA ALA A 552 12.14 -11.00 17.06
C ALA A 552 11.51 -12.25 17.73
N PRO A 553 12.15 -12.81 18.77
CA PRO A 553 11.59 -13.91 19.55
C PRO A 553 10.18 -13.63 20.06
N THR A 554 9.34 -14.68 20.09
CA THR A 554 7.91 -14.53 20.36
C THR A 554 7.62 -13.87 21.72
N GLU A 555 8.40 -14.16 22.75
CA GLU A 555 8.29 -13.57 24.08
C GLU A 555 8.45 -12.04 24.10
N GLN A 556 9.03 -11.44 23.05
CA GLN A 556 9.22 -9.99 22.91
C GLN A 556 8.06 -9.29 22.21
N THR A 557 7.13 -10.04 21.62
CA THR A 557 6.07 -9.49 20.76
C THR A 557 4.66 -9.89 21.22
N VAL A 558 4.49 -10.11 22.53
CA VAL A 558 3.22 -10.54 23.14
C VAL A 558 2.11 -9.52 22.90
N GLY A 559 2.42 -8.23 23.06
CA GLY A 559 1.50 -7.13 22.80
C GLY A 559 1.02 -7.09 21.36
N TYR A 560 1.96 -7.24 20.42
CA TYR A 560 1.67 -7.34 18.99
C TYR A 560 0.72 -8.50 18.68
N ARG A 561 1.06 -9.72 19.12
CA ARG A 561 0.23 -10.90 18.85
C ARG A 561 -1.16 -10.77 19.47
N THR A 562 -1.26 -10.25 20.69
CA THR A 562 -2.55 -10.05 21.34
C THR A 562 -3.42 -9.03 20.58
N MET A 563 -2.84 -7.92 20.11
CA MET A 563 -3.55 -6.93 19.29
C MET A 563 -3.96 -7.50 17.93
N ILE A 564 -3.08 -8.27 17.29
CA ILE A 564 -3.33 -8.96 16.02
C ILE A 564 -4.48 -9.96 16.17
N ASP A 565 -4.47 -10.80 17.20
CA ASP A 565 -5.55 -11.76 17.47
C ASP A 565 -6.89 -11.05 17.71
N GLN A 566 -6.88 -9.92 18.43
CA GLN A 566 -8.08 -9.09 18.61
C GLN A 566 -8.57 -8.50 17.29
N LEU A 567 -7.67 -7.99 16.45
CA LEU A 567 -8.05 -7.45 15.13
C LEU A 567 -8.59 -8.55 14.21
N GLU A 568 -8.00 -9.75 14.21
CA GLU A 568 -8.54 -10.89 13.46
C GLU A 568 -9.97 -11.23 13.90
N GLN A 569 -10.25 -11.24 15.20
CA GLN A 569 -11.60 -11.45 15.73
C GLN A 569 -12.58 -10.34 15.33
N MET A 570 -12.15 -9.07 15.38
CA MET A 570 -12.95 -7.94 14.92
C MET A 570 -13.33 -8.08 13.43
N LEU A 571 -12.36 -8.47 12.59
CA LEU A 571 -12.57 -8.64 11.16
C LEU A 571 -13.40 -9.89 10.82
N VAL A 572 -13.25 -10.97 11.58
CA VAL A 572 -14.16 -12.13 11.56
C VAL A 572 -15.60 -11.67 11.85
N ALA A 573 -15.79 -10.88 12.89
CA ALA A 573 -17.11 -10.36 13.25
C ALA A 573 -17.69 -9.46 12.16
N ALA A 574 -16.89 -8.58 11.56
CA ALA A 574 -17.32 -7.69 10.48
C ALA A 574 -17.75 -8.44 9.21
N THR A 575 -17.11 -9.57 8.91
CA THR A 575 -17.27 -10.28 7.64
C THR A 575 -18.13 -11.53 7.70
N GLY A 576 -18.36 -12.08 8.90
CA GLY A 576 -19.10 -13.32 9.09
C GLY A 576 -18.32 -14.58 8.69
N TYR A 577 -17.00 -14.47 8.46
CA TYR A 577 -16.11 -15.60 8.19
C TYR A 577 -15.69 -16.33 9.48
N ALA A 578 -14.81 -17.33 9.37
CA ALA A 578 -14.33 -18.12 10.51
C ALA A 578 -12.89 -17.77 10.94
N ALA A 579 -12.05 -17.33 10.00
CA ALA A 579 -10.65 -17.00 10.29
C ALA A 579 -10.15 -15.87 9.36
N VAL A 580 -9.11 -15.15 9.79
CA VAL A 580 -8.45 -14.08 9.05
C VAL A 580 -6.94 -14.26 9.11
N SER A 581 -6.23 -13.93 8.02
CA SER A 581 -4.78 -13.71 8.04
C SER A 581 -4.45 -12.28 7.63
N LEU A 582 -3.61 -11.63 8.43
CA LEU A 582 -3.11 -10.27 8.21
C LEU A 582 -1.80 -10.22 7.40
N GLN A 583 -1.29 -11.35 6.91
CA GLN A 583 -0.04 -11.42 6.14
C GLN A 583 -0.06 -10.59 4.83
N PRO A 584 -1.13 -10.60 4.00
CA PRO A 584 -1.11 -9.87 2.73
C PRO A 584 -1.11 -8.36 2.94
N ASN A 585 -0.10 -7.68 2.39
CA ASN A 585 0.17 -6.25 2.60
C ASN A 585 -0.45 -5.31 1.54
N ALA A 586 -1.44 -5.79 0.77
CA ALA A 586 -2.26 -5.00 -0.14
C ALA A 586 -3.53 -5.77 -0.52
N GLY A 587 -4.58 -5.08 -0.99
CA GLY A 587 -5.82 -5.75 -1.43
C GLY A 587 -5.57 -6.79 -2.55
N SER A 588 -4.73 -6.43 -3.54
CA SER A 588 -4.31 -7.35 -4.60
C SER A 588 -3.54 -8.58 -4.09
N GLN A 589 -2.80 -8.45 -2.99
CA GLN A 589 -2.14 -9.59 -2.34
C GLN A 589 -3.15 -10.45 -1.56
N GLY A 590 -4.20 -9.86 -1.00
CA GLY A 590 -5.32 -10.59 -0.39
C GLY A 590 -6.14 -11.38 -1.42
N GLU A 591 -6.34 -10.82 -2.61
CA GLU A 591 -6.88 -11.55 -3.77
C GLU A 591 -6.02 -12.75 -4.14
N TYR A 592 -4.73 -12.52 -4.39
CA TYR A 592 -3.80 -13.58 -4.72
C TYR A 592 -3.76 -14.68 -3.64
N ALA A 593 -3.66 -14.31 -2.36
CA ALA A 593 -3.67 -15.26 -1.25
C ALA A 593 -4.98 -16.05 -1.19
N GLY A 594 -6.14 -15.40 -1.37
CA GLY A 594 -7.44 -16.08 -1.37
C GLY A 594 -7.58 -17.09 -2.50
N LEU A 595 -7.06 -16.79 -3.69
CA LEU A 595 -7.06 -17.73 -4.82
C LEU A 595 -6.11 -18.91 -4.60
N LEU A 596 -4.94 -18.69 -3.98
CA LEU A 596 -4.05 -19.77 -3.58
C LEU A 596 -4.68 -20.68 -2.50
N ILE A 597 -5.42 -20.10 -1.55
CA ILE A 597 -6.18 -20.84 -0.55
C ILE A 597 -7.24 -21.73 -1.21
N ILE A 598 -7.99 -21.19 -2.19
CA ILE A 598 -8.95 -21.97 -2.98
C ILE A 598 -8.26 -23.11 -3.73
N GLN A 599 -7.10 -22.86 -4.34
CA GLN A 599 -6.34 -23.92 -5.01
C GLN A 599 -5.87 -25.02 -4.05
N ALA A 600 -5.37 -24.64 -2.87
CA ALA A 600 -4.95 -25.59 -1.85
C ALA A 600 -6.13 -26.46 -1.38
N TYR A 601 -7.30 -25.86 -1.20
CA TYR A 601 -8.53 -26.56 -0.87
C TYR A 601 -9.00 -27.53 -1.96
N HIS A 602 -8.96 -27.12 -3.23
CA HIS A 602 -9.28 -28.04 -4.33
C HIS A 602 -8.27 -29.19 -4.40
N ALA A 603 -6.98 -28.89 -4.25
CA ALA A 603 -5.93 -29.90 -4.23
C ALA A 603 -6.08 -30.91 -3.08
N SER A 604 -6.45 -30.45 -1.87
CA SER A 604 -6.65 -31.34 -0.72
C SER A 604 -7.81 -32.33 -0.90
N ARG A 605 -8.72 -32.06 -1.85
CA ARG A 605 -9.84 -32.94 -2.22
C ARG A 605 -9.57 -33.78 -3.48
N GLY A 606 -8.34 -33.74 -4.01
CA GLY A 606 -7.99 -34.42 -5.26
C GLY A 606 -8.48 -33.70 -6.53
N GLU A 607 -8.89 -32.44 -6.41
CA GLU A 607 -9.49 -31.63 -7.49
C GLU A 607 -8.56 -30.50 -7.99
N ALA A 608 -7.23 -30.70 -7.91
CA ALA A 608 -6.23 -29.70 -8.32
C ALA A 608 -6.32 -29.27 -9.80
N HIS A 609 -7.10 -29.98 -10.63
CA HIS A 609 -7.35 -29.65 -12.03
C HIS A 609 -8.37 -28.52 -12.23
N ARG A 610 -9.04 -28.07 -11.15
CA ARG A 610 -9.94 -26.92 -11.19
C ARG A 610 -9.14 -25.62 -11.26
N ASP A 611 -9.17 -24.97 -12.42
CA ASP A 611 -8.36 -23.79 -12.74
C ASP A 611 -9.15 -22.65 -13.43
N ILE A 612 -10.47 -22.81 -13.65
CA ILE A 612 -11.32 -21.76 -14.23
C ILE A 612 -11.77 -20.78 -13.14
N CYS A 613 -11.50 -19.49 -13.36
CA CYS A 613 -11.98 -18.39 -12.53
C CYS A 613 -13.01 -17.55 -13.32
N LEU A 614 -14.27 -17.58 -12.89
CA LEU A 614 -15.31 -16.73 -13.44
C LEU A 614 -15.17 -15.31 -12.89
N ILE A 615 -15.18 -14.30 -13.76
CA ILE A 615 -15.01 -12.89 -13.34
C ILE A 615 -16.04 -12.02 -14.07
N PRO A 616 -16.96 -11.34 -13.37
CA PRO A 616 -17.87 -10.38 -13.99
C PRO A 616 -17.12 -9.27 -14.74
N ALA A 617 -17.69 -8.81 -15.85
CA ALA A 617 -17.10 -7.73 -16.65
C ALA A 617 -16.91 -6.42 -15.86
N SER A 618 -17.73 -6.19 -14.84
CA SER A 618 -17.67 -5.04 -13.93
C SER A 618 -16.54 -5.12 -12.90
N ALA A 619 -15.95 -6.29 -12.65
CA ALA A 619 -14.95 -6.47 -11.60
C ALA A 619 -13.73 -5.55 -11.77
N HIS A 620 -13.11 -5.19 -10.66
CA HIS A 620 -11.88 -4.40 -10.64
C HIS A 620 -10.76 -5.10 -11.41
N GLY A 621 -9.83 -4.31 -11.98
CA GLY A 621 -8.77 -4.83 -12.84
C GLY A 621 -7.76 -5.73 -12.11
N THR A 622 -7.70 -5.65 -10.78
CA THR A 622 -6.87 -6.53 -9.94
C THR A 622 -7.38 -7.96 -9.97
N ASN A 623 -8.70 -8.20 -9.94
CA ASN A 623 -9.28 -9.54 -9.91
C ASN A 623 -8.74 -10.44 -11.05
N PRO A 624 -8.86 -10.06 -12.34
CA PRO A 624 -8.32 -10.87 -13.43
C PRO A 624 -6.79 -10.93 -13.43
N ALA A 625 -6.08 -9.89 -12.96
CA ALA A 625 -4.63 -9.93 -12.82
C ALA A 625 -4.17 -10.91 -11.73
N SER A 626 -4.86 -10.95 -10.59
CA SER A 626 -4.62 -11.86 -9.46
C SER A 626 -4.94 -13.30 -9.85
N ALA A 627 -6.03 -13.54 -10.59
CA ALA A 627 -6.36 -14.86 -11.14
C ALA A 627 -5.28 -15.38 -12.10
N GLN A 628 -4.83 -14.54 -13.03
CA GLN A 628 -3.73 -14.87 -13.94
C GLN A 628 -2.43 -15.16 -13.17
N MET A 629 -2.14 -14.36 -12.14
CA MET A 629 -0.97 -14.53 -11.28
C MET A 629 -1.02 -15.80 -10.43
N ALA A 630 -2.22 -16.24 -10.05
CA ALA A 630 -2.48 -17.53 -9.42
C ALA A 630 -2.57 -18.68 -10.45
N GLY A 631 -2.24 -18.47 -11.72
CA GLY A 631 -2.25 -19.52 -12.74
C GLY A 631 -3.66 -20.01 -13.14
N MET A 632 -4.71 -19.26 -12.79
CA MET A 632 -6.08 -19.57 -13.19
C MET A 632 -6.40 -18.99 -14.57
N GLN A 633 -7.27 -19.68 -15.31
CA GLN A 633 -7.83 -19.18 -16.57
C GLN A 633 -9.08 -18.35 -16.30
N VAL A 634 -9.03 -17.08 -16.69
CA VAL A 634 -10.15 -16.14 -16.55
C VAL A 634 -11.21 -16.41 -17.62
N VAL A 635 -12.47 -16.53 -17.18
CA VAL A 635 -13.65 -16.57 -18.04
C VAL A 635 -14.58 -15.43 -17.62
N VAL A 636 -14.79 -14.47 -18.53
CA VAL A 636 -15.60 -13.28 -18.25
C VAL A 636 -17.07 -13.64 -18.19
N VAL A 637 -17.78 -13.18 -17.16
CA VAL A 637 -19.25 -13.26 -17.05
C VAL A 637 -19.85 -11.90 -17.42
N ALA A 638 -20.91 -11.92 -18.22
CA ALA A 638 -21.58 -10.72 -18.70
C ALA A 638 -22.29 -9.97 -17.55
N CYS A 639 -22.55 -8.68 -17.78
CA CYS A 639 -23.47 -7.89 -16.97
C CYS A 639 -24.74 -7.60 -17.77
N ASP A 640 -25.89 -7.54 -17.08
CA ASP A 640 -27.16 -7.16 -17.69
C ASP A 640 -27.22 -5.65 -18.01
N ALA A 641 -28.31 -5.19 -18.62
CA ALA A 641 -28.50 -3.78 -18.99
C ALA A 641 -28.54 -2.82 -17.77
N ASN A 642 -28.81 -3.34 -16.57
CA ASN A 642 -28.82 -2.60 -15.32
C ASN A 642 -27.47 -2.68 -14.59
N GLY A 643 -26.46 -3.32 -15.18
CA GLY A 643 -25.12 -3.45 -14.63
C GLY A 643 -24.97 -4.56 -13.58
N ASN A 644 -25.96 -5.42 -13.36
CA ASN A 644 -25.84 -6.57 -12.46
C ASN A 644 -25.13 -7.73 -13.16
N VAL A 645 -24.65 -8.72 -12.41
CA VAL A 645 -24.16 -9.98 -12.99
C VAL A 645 -25.31 -10.67 -13.74
N ASP A 646 -25.09 -11.07 -14.99
CA ASP A 646 -26.06 -11.85 -15.76
C ASP A 646 -26.10 -13.29 -15.22
N LEU A 647 -27.14 -13.62 -14.47
CA LEU A 647 -27.32 -14.93 -13.85
C LEU A 647 -27.47 -16.07 -14.87
N ALA A 648 -28.03 -15.79 -16.06
CA ALA A 648 -28.20 -16.81 -17.09
C ALA A 648 -26.86 -17.14 -17.76
N ASP A 649 -26.07 -16.11 -18.06
CA ASP A 649 -24.70 -16.28 -18.57
C ASP A 649 -23.79 -16.94 -17.51
N LEU A 650 -23.92 -16.55 -16.24
CA LEU A 650 -23.23 -17.20 -15.12
C LEU A 650 -23.56 -18.69 -15.05
N GLN A 651 -24.85 -19.05 -15.06
CA GLN A 651 -25.28 -20.44 -15.02
C GLN A 651 -24.69 -21.23 -16.18
N ALA A 652 -24.81 -20.70 -17.41
CA ALA A 652 -24.30 -21.36 -18.61
C ALA A 652 -22.79 -21.60 -18.54
N LYS A 653 -22.01 -20.61 -18.09
CA LYS A 653 -20.55 -20.74 -17.95
C LYS A 653 -20.14 -21.64 -16.78
N ALA A 654 -20.85 -21.59 -15.67
CA ALA A 654 -20.60 -22.47 -14.53
C ALA A 654 -20.86 -23.95 -14.90
N GLU A 655 -21.93 -24.23 -15.65
CA GLU A 655 -22.21 -25.58 -16.17
C GLU A 655 -21.20 -26.00 -17.24
N GLN A 656 -20.88 -25.12 -18.19
CA GLN A 656 -19.87 -25.38 -19.24
C GLN A 656 -18.50 -25.75 -18.65
N HIS A 657 -18.13 -25.10 -17.55
CA HIS A 657 -16.83 -25.29 -16.90
C HIS A 657 -16.90 -26.12 -15.61
N ARG A 658 -18.02 -26.82 -15.33
CA ARG A 658 -18.27 -27.52 -14.05
C ARG A 658 -17.10 -28.36 -13.55
N ASP A 659 -16.47 -29.15 -14.42
CA ASP A 659 -15.39 -30.06 -14.03
C ASP A 659 -14.05 -29.34 -13.77
N ARG A 660 -13.91 -28.08 -14.20
CA ARG A 660 -12.72 -27.25 -14.00
C ARG A 660 -12.97 -25.97 -13.21
N LEU A 661 -14.20 -25.73 -12.76
CA LEU A 661 -14.59 -24.51 -12.06
C LEU A 661 -13.88 -24.45 -10.71
N ALA A 662 -12.95 -23.51 -10.57
CA ALA A 662 -12.21 -23.27 -9.35
C ALA A 662 -12.93 -22.23 -8.49
N ALA A 663 -13.25 -21.08 -9.08
CA ALA A 663 -13.82 -19.97 -8.35
C ALA A 663 -14.67 -19.03 -9.21
N ILE A 664 -15.51 -18.22 -8.56
CA ILE A 664 -15.91 -16.90 -9.05
C ILE A 664 -15.21 -15.82 -8.23
N MET A 665 -14.85 -14.69 -8.84
CA MET A 665 -14.51 -13.46 -8.13
C MET A 665 -15.59 -12.40 -8.39
N MET A 666 -16.41 -12.11 -7.39
CA MET A 666 -17.42 -11.04 -7.45
C MET A 666 -17.08 -9.91 -6.48
N THR A 667 -17.55 -8.70 -6.75
CA THR A 667 -17.47 -7.56 -5.82
C THR A 667 -18.86 -7.29 -5.27
N TYR A 668 -18.99 -7.07 -3.96
CA TYR A 668 -20.30 -6.80 -3.36
C TYR A 668 -20.24 -5.67 -2.31
N PRO A 669 -21.14 -4.66 -2.37
CA PRO A 669 -21.94 -4.29 -3.54
C PRO A 669 -21.04 -4.10 -4.77
N SER A 670 -21.61 -4.23 -5.97
CA SER A 670 -20.82 -4.25 -7.20
C SER A 670 -20.05 -2.94 -7.39
N THR A 671 -19.05 -2.96 -8.27
CA THR A 671 -18.30 -1.75 -8.67
C THR A 671 -19.18 -0.69 -9.35
N HIS A 672 -20.44 -1.00 -9.66
CA HIS A 672 -21.44 -0.04 -10.12
C HIS A 672 -22.14 0.72 -8.97
N GLY A 673 -21.81 0.41 -7.71
CA GLY A 673 -22.39 1.05 -6.54
C GLY A 673 -23.81 0.59 -6.23
N VAL A 674 -24.16 -0.67 -6.56
CA VAL A 674 -25.51 -1.22 -6.35
C VAL A 674 -25.49 -2.55 -5.61
N PHE A 675 -26.50 -2.78 -4.77
CA PHE A 675 -26.75 -4.08 -4.14
C PHE A 675 -27.53 -4.99 -5.09
N GLU A 676 -26.88 -6.05 -5.55
CA GLU A 676 -27.52 -7.05 -6.41
C GLU A 676 -28.36 -8.02 -5.57
N ALA A 677 -29.66 -8.10 -5.81
CA ALA A 677 -30.56 -9.02 -5.10
C ALA A 677 -30.17 -10.51 -5.28
N GLY A 678 -29.48 -10.84 -6.38
CA GLY A 678 -29.05 -12.19 -6.74
C GLY A 678 -27.78 -12.69 -6.06
N ALA A 679 -27.18 -11.97 -5.09
CA ALA A 679 -25.90 -12.35 -4.48
C ALA A 679 -25.85 -13.81 -3.96
N ARG A 680 -26.89 -14.26 -3.24
CA ARG A 680 -27.00 -15.67 -2.79
C ARG A 680 -27.11 -16.65 -3.96
N GLN A 681 -27.86 -16.30 -5.00
CA GLN A 681 -28.02 -17.15 -6.17
C GLN A 681 -26.69 -17.32 -6.91
N ILE A 682 -25.88 -16.25 -7.02
CA ILE A 682 -24.53 -16.34 -7.57
C ILE A 682 -23.70 -17.38 -6.81
N CYS A 683 -23.70 -17.30 -5.47
CA CYS A 683 -22.99 -18.26 -4.62
C CYS A 683 -23.50 -19.69 -4.84
N GLU A 684 -24.82 -19.90 -4.80
CA GLU A 684 -25.47 -21.20 -4.99
C GLU A 684 -25.12 -21.83 -6.34
N ILE A 685 -25.15 -21.06 -7.44
CA ILE A 685 -24.80 -21.53 -8.79
C ILE A 685 -23.35 -22.02 -8.83
N VAL A 686 -22.42 -21.29 -8.22
CA VAL A 686 -21.00 -21.64 -8.22
C VAL A 686 -20.73 -22.86 -7.34
N HIS A 687 -21.30 -22.90 -6.15
CA HIS A 687 -21.19 -24.04 -5.22
C HIS A 687 -21.79 -25.32 -5.83
N ALA A 688 -22.95 -25.22 -6.50
CA ALA A 688 -23.59 -26.35 -7.18
C ALA A 688 -22.75 -26.92 -8.35
N ASN A 689 -21.75 -26.18 -8.81
CA ASN A 689 -20.79 -26.59 -9.84
C ASN A 689 -19.38 -26.83 -9.30
N GLY A 690 -19.22 -26.93 -7.97
CA GLY A 690 -17.98 -27.33 -7.31
C GLY A 690 -16.95 -26.20 -7.13
N GLY A 691 -17.27 -24.97 -7.52
CA GLY A 691 -16.40 -23.81 -7.34
C GLY A 691 -16.44 -23.22 -5.93
N GLN A 692 -15.58 -22.26 -5.67
CA GLN A 692 -15.57 -21.41 -4.47
C GLN A 692 -15.91 -19.96 -4.81
N VAL A 693 -16.45 -19.21 -3.86
CA VAL A 693 -16.89 -17.82 -4.04
C VAL A 693 -15.90 -16.90 -3.37
N TYR A 694 -15.12 -16.19 -4.18
CA TYR A 694 -14.32 -15.07 -3.74
C TYR A 694 -15.15 -13.79 -3.81
N VAL A 695 -15.38 -13.13 -2.68
CA VAL A 695 -16.04 -11.82 -2.61
C VAL A 695 -14.98 -10.75 -2.34
N ASP A 696 -14.72 -9.90 -3.31
CA ASP A 696 -13.88 -8.72 -3.17
C ASP A 696 -14.53 -7.75 -2.17
N GLY A 697 -13.86 -7.56 -1.03
CA GLY A 697 -14.33 -6.76 0.10
C GLY A 697 -13.86 -5.31 0.07
N ALA A 698 -13.37 -4.79 -1.07
CA ALA A 698 -13.06 -3.37 -1.21
C ALA A 698 -14.26 -2.45 -0.89
N ASN A 699 -15.48 -2.92 -1.12
CA ASN A 699 -16.74 -2.20 -0.90
C ASN A 699 -17.40 -2.51 0.45
N MET A 700 -16.65 -3.06 1.42
CA MET A 700 -17.16 -3.36 2.77
C MET A 700 -17.71 -2.13 3.52
N ASN A 701 -17.39 -0.89 3.11
CA ASN A 701 -17.95 0.31 3.72
C ASN A 701 -19.48 0.44 3.55
N ALA A 702 -20.08 -0.32 2.63
CA ALA A 702 -21.53 -0.44 2.49
C ALA A 702 -22.11 -1.63 3.29
N MET A 703 -21.27 -2.47 3.89
CA MET A 703 -21.70 -3.76 4.45
C MET A 703 -21.53 -3.86 5.96
N VAL A 704 -20.49 -3.28 6.56
CA VAL A 704 -20.16 -3.47 7.99
C VAL A 704 -21.39 -3.18 8.87
N GLY A 705 -21.84 -4.20 9.59
CA GLY A 705 -23.00 -4.13 10.49
C GLY A 705 -24.37 -4.28 9.81
N LEU A 706 -24.46 -4.29 8.49
CA LEU A 706 -25.70 -4.47 7.72
C LEU A 706 -25.79 -5.83 7.02
N CYS A 707 -24.71 -6.31 6.43
CA CYS A 707 -24.60 -7.63 5.83
C CYS A 707 -23.16 -8.14 5.93
N ALA A 708 -22.94 -9.42 5.67
CA ALA A 708 -21.65 -10.07 5.91
C ALA A 708 -21.38 -11.12 4.82
N PRO A 709 -20.27 -11.02 4.04
CA PRO A 709 -19.96 -11.95 2.96
C PRO A 709 -20.02 -13.43 3.34
N GLY A 710 -19.47 -13.80 4.49
CA GLY A 710 -19.50 -15.19 4.98
C GLY A 710 -20.91 -15.68 5.34
N GLU A 711 -21.89 -14.79 5.54
CA GLU A 711 -23.27 -15.16 5.88
C GLU A 711 -24.20 -15.30 4.66
N PHE A 712 -23.79 -14.80 3.48
CA PHE A 712 -24.56 -14.93 2.24
C PHE A 712 -23.93 -15.87 1.20
N GLY A 713 -22.88 -16.60 1.57
CA GLY A 713 -22.29 -17.67 0.74
C GLY A 713 -20.90 -17.36 0.16
N GLY A 714 -20.27 -16.26 0.56
CA GLY A 714 -18.84 -16.07 0.29
C GLY A 714 -18.01 -17.12 1.03
N ASP A 715 -16.97 -17.64 0.38
CA ASP A 715 -16.00 -18.56 0.99
C ASP A 715 -14.73 -17.84 1.43
N VAL A 716 -14.33 -16.79 0.71
CA VAL A 716 -13.14 -16.00 0.99
C VAL A 716 -13.32 -14.56 0.52
N SER A 717 -12.76 -13.62 1.29
CA SER A 717 -12.66 -12.21 0.91
C SER A 717 -11.32 -11.64 1.32
N HIS A 718 -10.80 -10.71 0.53
CA HIS A 718 -9.90 -9.72 1.11
C HIS A 718 -10.68 -8.52 1.65
N LEU A 719 -10.08 -7.76 2.54
CA LEU A 719 -10.56 -6.44 2.97
C LEU A 719 -9.50 -5.39 2.64
N ASN A 720 -9.88 -4.16 2.34
CA ASN A 720 -8.92 -3.05 2.28
C ASN A 720 -8.96 -2.27 3.59
N LEU A 721 -8.00 -2.52 4.49
CA LEU A 721 -7.93 -1.75 5.75
C LEU A 721 -7.67 -0.26 5.48
N HIS A 722 -7.01 0.06 4.36
CA HIS A 722 -6.74 1.40 3.86
C HIS A 722 -7.90 2.05 3.10
N LYS A 723 -9.07 1.44 3.16
CA LYS A 723 -10.33 2.01 2.68
C LYS A 723 -11.33 1.99 3.83
N THR A 724 -11.87 0.81 4.14
CA THR A 724 -12.97 0.66 5.10
C THR A 724 -12.55 0.89 6.55
N PHE A 725 -11.30 0.58 6.92
CA PHE A 725 -10.84 0.56 8.32
C PHE A 725 -9.69 1.57 8.59
N CYS A 726 -9.78 2.73 7.96
CA CYS A 726 -9.08 3.97 8.28
C CYS A 726 -7.55 4.01 8.14
N ILE A 727 -6.87 2.94 7.68
CA ILE A 727 -5.44 3.08 7.31
C ILE A 727 -5.31 4.19 6.25
N PRO A 728 -4.37 5.14 6.40
CA PRO A 728 -4.25 6.26 5.48
C PRO A 728 -3.80 5.82 4.09
N HIS A 729 -4.33 6.52 3.09
CA HIS A 729 -4.09 6.25 1.66
C HIS A 729 -2.65 6.52 1.20
N GLY A 730 -1.92 7.38 1.91
CA GLY A 730 -0.47 7.55 1.79
C GLY A 730 0.04 8.05 0.44
N GLY A 731 -0.79 8.72 -0.36
CA GLY A 731 -0.45 9.10 -1.73
C GLY A 731 -0.42 7.93 -2.72
N GLY A 732 -0.88 6.74 -2.33
CA GLY A 732 -0.82 5.50 -3.11
C GLY A 732 -0.28 4.28 -2.35
N GLY A 733 -0.26 4.33 -1.02
CA GLY A 733 0.27 3.29 -0.13
C GLY A 733 0.88 3.90 1.13
N PRO A 734 0.73 3.27 2.31
CA PRO A 734 0.64 1.83 2.48
C PRO A 734 -0.78 1.25 2.43
N GLY A 735 -0.85 -0.08 2.26
CA GLY A 735 -2.08 -0.84 2.45
C GLY A 735 -1.85 -2.07 3.34
N VAL A 736 -2.96 -2.66 3.79
CA VAL A 736 -3.04 -4.03 4.30
C VAL A 736 -4.29 -4.65 3.70
N GLY A 737 -4.16 -5.89 3.21
CA GLY A 737 -5.20 -6.64 2.53
C GLY A 737 -5.51 -7.97 3.20
N PRO A 738 -5.97 -8.01 4.47
CA PRO A 738 -6.20 -9.26 5.16
C PRO A 738 -7.16 -10.16 4.37
N VAL A 739 -6.89 -11.46 4.40
CA VAL A 739 -7.73 -12.48 3.78
C VAL A 739 -8.55 -13.19 4.85
N ALA A 740 -9.87 -13.09 4.73
CA ALA A 740 -10.87 -13.69 5.61
C ALA A 740 -11.51 -14.89 4.92
N VAL A 741 -11.70 -16.00 5.64
CA VAL A 741 -12.09 -17.28 5.03
C VAL A 741 -13.14 -18.04 5.84
N GLY A 742 -13.97 -18.82 5.15
CA GLY A 742 -14.87 -19.80 5.73
C GLY A 742 -14.10 -20.91 6.46
N ALA A 743 -14.80 -21.63 7.35
CA ALA A 743 -14.17 -22.61 8.24
C ALA A 743 -13.40 -23.71 7.49
N HIS A 744 -13.89 -24.16 6.33
CA HIS A 744 -13.24 -25.18 5.51
C HIS A 744 -11.95 -24.72 4.84
N LEU A 745 -11.71 -23.41 4.78
CA LEU A 745 -10.52 -22.80 4.18
C LEU A 745 -9.47 -22.35 5.22
N ALA A 746 -9.83 -22.31 6.51
CA ALA A 746 -8.99 -21.75 7.58
C ALA A 746 -7.61 -22.42 7.70
N GLN A 747 -7.55 -23.75 7.53
CA GLN A 747 -6.29 -24.51 7.60
C GLN A 747 -5.32 -24.19 6.45
N PHE A 748 -5.78 -23.54 5.38
CA PHE A 748 -4.93 -23.19 4.23
C PHE A 748 -4.38 -21.76 4.29
N LEU A 749 -4.66 -21.00 5.37
CA LEU A 749 -4.17 -19.63 5.51
C LEU A 749 -2.62 -19.54 5.39
N PRO A 750 -2.07 -18.39 4.97
CA PRO A 750 -0.63 -18.26 4.72
C PRO A 750 0.23 -18.55 5.95
N ASN A 751 1.28 -19.35 5.74
CA ASN A 751 2.39 -19.54 6.67
C ASN A 751 3.58 -18.64 6.29
N GLN A 752 4.64 -18.70 7.08
CA GLN A 752 5.99 -18.30 6.68
C GLN A 752 7.00 -19.26 7.33
N ARG A 753 7.23 -20.37 6.65
CA ARG A 753 8.02 -21.49 7.18
C ARG A 753 9.48 -21.11 7.37
N SER A 754 10.00 -20.22 6.52
CA SER A 754 11.35 -19.68 6.58
C SER A 754 11.70 -18.99 7.91
N THR A 755 10.70 -18.53 8.66
CA THR A 755 10.88 -17.85 9.96
C THR A 755 10.34 -18.66 11.14
N GLY A 756 9.89 -19.90 10.88
CA GLY A 756 9.24 -20.75 11.88
C GLY A 756 7.78 -20.37 12.17
N TYR A 757 7.21 -19.39 11.47
CA TYR A 757 5.80 -19.03 11.60
C TYR A 757 4.91 -20.02 10.83
N SER A 758 4.13 -20.81 11.57
CA SER A 758 3.17 -21.76 11.00
C SER A 758 1.85 -21.68 11.76
N ARG A 759 0.76 -21.38 11.05
CA ARG A 759 -0.61 -21.49 11.56
C ARG A 759 -1.11 -22.93 11.52
N ASP A 760 -0.89 -23.59 10.39
CA ASP A 760 -1.31 -24.97 10.13
C ASP A 760 -0.30 -25.64 9.18
N ALA A 761 -0.17 -26.96 9.20
CA ALA A 761 0.73 -27.69 8.30
C ALA A 761 0.33 -27.56 6.83
N ASP A 762 -0.98 -27.53 6.56
CA ASP A 762 -1.56 -27.49 5.21
C ASP A 762 -1.65 -26.05 4.64
N GLY A 763 -1.28 -25.04 5.43
CA GLY A 763 -1.26 -23.63 5.04
C GLY A 763 -0.45 -23.36 3.76
N ILE A 764 -0.89 -22.41 2.93
CA ILE A 764 -0.11 -22.00 1.76
C ILE A 764 1.24 -21.38 2.17
N GLY A 765 2.16 -21.24 1.20
CA GLY A 765 3.42 -20.53 1.42
C GLY A 765 3.22 -19.03 1.64
N ALA A 766 4.29 -18.35 2.07
CA ALA A 766 4.25 -16.91 2.32
C ALA A 766 3.93 -16.10 1.06
N VAL A 767 3.06 -15.11 1.20
CA VAL A 767 2.74 -14.14 0.14
C VAL A 767 3.41 -12.78 0.35
N SER A 768 3.94 -12.52 1.55
CA SER A 768 4.64 -11.28 1.92
C SER A 768 5.96 -11.61 2.63
N ALA A 769 6.89 -10.64 2.68
CA ALA A 769 8.21 -10.82 3.31
C ALA A 769 8.17 -10.99 4.84
N ALA A 770 7.11 -10.52 5.52
CA ALA A 770 6.95 -10.64 6.97
C ALA A 770 5.67 -11.42 7.34
N PRO A 771 5.63 -12.14 8.49
CA PRO A 771 4.50 -13.00 8.85
C PRO A 771 3.16 -12.28 8.95
N TYR A 772 3.20 -11.00 9.33
CA TYR A 772 2.03 -10.14 9.53
C TYR A 772 2.06 -8.90 8.61
N GLY A 773 2.80 -8.97 7.51
CA GLY A 773 2.93 -7.87 6.54
C GLY A 773 3.38 -6.57 7.20
N SER A 774 2.60 -5.50 7.00
CA SER A 774 2.85 -4.17 7.56
C SER A 774 2.26 -4.02 8.96
N ALA A 775 2.85 -4.68 9.96
CA ALA A 775 2.23 -4.84 11.27
C ALA A 775 2.05 -3.51 12.06
N SER A 776 2.91 -2.50 11.87
CA SER A 776 2.84 -1.24 12.64
C SER A 776 1.65 -0.34 12.33
N ILE A 777 0.93 -0.59 11.23
CA ILE A 777 -0.27 0.16 10.84
C ILE A 777 -1.58 -0.56 11.17
N LEU A 778 -1.51 -1.80 11.66
CA LEU A 778 -2.68 -2.53 12.19
C LEU A 778 -3.35 -1.87 13.40
N PRO A 779 -2.62 -1.18 14.32
CA PRO A 779 -3.22 -0.41 15.39
C PRO A 779 -4.27 0.60 14.94
N ILE A 780 -4.17 1.15 13.73
CA ILE A 780 -5.12 2.13 13.18
C ILE A 780 -6.52 1.51 13.08
N SER A 781 -6.63 0.36 12.42
CA SER A 781 -7.90 -0.35 12.26
C SER A 781 -8.42 -0.92 13.59
N TRP A 782 -7.52 -1.36 14.48
CA TRP A 782 -7.90 -1.78 15.83
C TRP A 782 -8.53 -0.62 16.62
N MET A 783 -7.92 0.56 16.56
CA MET A 783 -8.42 1.78 17.21
C MET A 783 -9.79 2.18 16.65
N TYR A 784 -9.95 2.19 15.33
CA TYR A 784 -11.22 2.49 14.67
C TYR A 784 -12.36 1.59 15.19
N VAL A 785 -12.16 0.27 15.19
CA VAL A 785 -13.20 -0.68 15.64
C VAL A 785 -13.47 -0.53 17.14
N ALA A 786 -12.44 -0.40 17.97
CA ALA A 786 -12.58 -0.25 19.42
C ALA A 786 -13.34 1.02 19.81
N MET A 787 -13.09 2.14 19.10
CA MET A 787 -13.75 3.41 19.39
C MET A 787 -15.16 3.50 18.82
N MET A 788 -15.41 2.90 17.65
CA MET A 788 -16.73 2.93 17.02
C MET A 788 -17.72 1.96 17.66
N GLY A 789 -17.26 0.77 18.07
CA GLY A 789 -18.12 -0.30 18.53
C GLY A 789 -19.18 -0.73 17.49
N ALA A 790 -20.08 -1.63 17.87
CA ALA A 790 -21.05 -2.19 16.94
C ALA A 790 -22.00 -1.12 16.37
N GLN A 791 -22.54 -0.25 17.23
CA GLN A 791 -23.50 0.79 16.82
C GLN A 791 -22.84 1.87 15.96
N GLY A 792 -21.63 2.33 16.31
CA GLY A 792 -20.92 3.33 15.52
C GLY A 792 -20.51 2.79 14.16
N LEU A 793 -20.03 1.54 14.08
CA LEU A 793 -19.68 0.88 12.82
C LEU A 793 -20.90 0.75 11.90
N THR A 794 -22.05 0.30 12.43
CA THR A 794 -23.29 0.26 11.65
C THR A 794 -23.72 1.67 11.21
N ALA A 795 -23.68 2.65 12.10
CA ALA A 795 -24.06 4.04 11.79
C ALA A 795 -23.16 4.68 10.72
N ALA A 796 -21.87 4.35 10.69
CA ALA A 796 -20.95 4.77 9.64
C ALA A 796 -21.39 4.23 8.28
N THR A 797 -21.63 2.91 8.18
CA THR A 797 -22.15 2.27 6.97
C THR A 797 -23.48 2.88 6.50
N GLU A 798 -24.43 3.07 7.42
CA GLU A 798 -25.73 3.69 7.11
C GLU A 798 -25.57 5.12 6.58
N THR A 799 -24.63 5.88 7.14
CA THR A 799 -24.40 7.28 6.76
C THR A 799 -23.62 7.39 5.45
N ALA A 800 -22.70 6.47 5.15
CA ALA A 800 -22.05 6.40 3.84
C ALA A 800 -23.10 6.19 2.71
N ILE A 801 -24.07 5.30 2.94
CA ILE A 801 -25.18 5.07 2.01
C ILE A 801 -26.10 6.31 1.90
N LEU A 802 -26.43 6.95 3.03
CA LEU A 802 -27.20 8.19 3.06
C LEU A 802 -26.51 9.30 2.24
N ASN A 803 -25.22 9.51 2.45
CA ASN A 803 -24.44 10.54 1.77
C ASN A 803 -24.40 10.31 0.26
N ALA A 804 -24.15 9.07 -0.17
CA ALA A 804 -24.13 8.71 -1.59
C ALA A 804 -25.50 8.91 -2.27
N ASN A 805 -26.58 8.48 -1.63
CA ASN A 805 -27.93 8.66 -2.15
C ASN A 805 -28.34 10.14 -2.18
N TYR A 806 -27.95 10.93 -1.17
CA TYR A 806 -28.18 12.37 -1.16
C TYR A 806 -27.50 13.03 -2.38
N LEU A 807 -26.20 12.77 -2.59
CA LEU A 807 -25.48 13.27 -3.76
C LEU A 807 -26.14 12.83 -5.08
N ALA A 808 -26.43 11.54 -5.22
CA ALA A 808 -27.06 10.98 -6.42
C ALA A 808 -28.40 11.68 -6.72
N LYS A 809 -29.25 11.87 -5.70
CA LYS A 809 -30.55 12.55 -5.84
C LYS A 809 -30.40 13.99 -6.29
N LYS A 810 -29.47 14.75 -5.71
CA LYS A 810 -29.24 16.16 -6.03
C LYS A 810 -28.63 16.35 -7.42
N LEU A 811 -27.81 15.40 -7.88
CA LEU A 811 -27.13 15.47 -9.18
C LEU A 811 -27.92 14.83 -10.33
N ALA A 812 -28.87 13.93 -10.06
CA ALA A 812 -29.67 13.24 -11.08
C ALA A 812 -30.34 14.16 -12.14
N PRO A 813 -30.85 15.37 -11.80
CA PRO A 813 -31.41 16.29 -12.80
C PRO A 813 -30.37 16.88 -13.76
N HIS A 814 -29.08 16.80 -13.41
CA HIS A 814 -27.97 17.43 -14.13
C HIS A 814 -27.10 16.40 -14.86
N TYR A 815 -26.89 15.25 -14.23
CA TYR A 815 -26.10 14.12 -14.70
C TYR A 815 -26.89 12.83 -14.46
N PRO A 816 -27.19 12.03 -15.49
CA PRO A 816 -27.84 10.74 -15.29
C PRO A 816 -27.05 9.85 -14.33
N VAL A 817 -27.72 9.27 -13.34
CA VAL A 817 -27.15 8.22 -12.50
C VAL A 817 -27.25 6.92 -13.28
N LEU A 818 -26.12 6.34 -13.66
CA LEU A 818 -26.06 5.28 -14.68
C LEU A 818 -26.71 3.97 -14.22
N TYR A 819 -26.44 3.58 -12.97
CA TYR A 819 -26.96 2.35 -12.39
C TYR A 819 -27.62 2.66 -11.04
N THR A 820 -28.76 2.03 -10.79
CA THR A 820 -29.48 2.12 -9.53
C THR A 820 -30.10 0.77 -9.20
N GLY A 821 -30.18 0.46 -7.91
CA GLY A 821 -30.96 -0.65 -7.39
C GLY A 821 -32.46 -0.33 -7.32
N PRO A 822 -33.24 -1.20 -6.66
CA PRO A 822 -34.66 -0.96 -6.40
C PRO A 822 -34.93 0.44 -5.82
N GLY A 823 -36.00 1.09 -6.27
CA GLY A 823 -36.36 2.43 -5.80
C GLY A 823 -35.49 3.57 -6.35
N GLY A 824 -34.55 3.29 -7.27
CA GLY A 824 -33.64 4.30 -7.81
C GLY A 824 -32.51 4.69 -6.85
N LEU A 825 -32.16 3.79 -5.92
CA LEU A 825 -31.18 4.01 -4.87
C LEU A 825 -29.83 3.37 -5.21
N VAL A 826 -28.77 3.87 -4.58
CA VAL A 826 -27.40 3.35 -4.68
C VAL A 826 -26.93 2.84 -3.32
N ALA A 827 -25.78 2.15 -3.30
CA ALA A 827 -25.09 1.75 -2.09
C ALA A 827 -24.29 2.94 -1.50
N HIS A 828 -22.98 2.79 -1.31
CA HIS A 828 -22.08 3.81 -0.77
C HIS A 828 -21.45 4.72 -1.85
N GLU A 829 -21.69 4.44 -3.13
CA GLU A 829 -21.14 5.17 -4.26
C GLU A 829 -22.13 5.20 -5.44
N CYS A 830 -21.97 6.15 -6.37
CA CYS A 830 -22.80 6.23 -7.58
C CYS A 830 -21.97 6.58 -8.83
N ILE A 831 -22.49 6.25 -10.01
CA ILE A 831 -21.86 6.60 -11.30
C ILE A 831 -22.67 7.67 -12.02
N LEU A 832 -22.02 8.79 -12.32
CA LEU A 832 -22.57 9.88 -13.14
C LEU A 832 -22.17 9.69 -14.60
N ASP A 833 -23.16 9.62 -15.50
CA ASP A 833 -22.94 9.42 -16.92
C ASP A 833 -22.76 10.75 -17.66
N LEU A 834 -21.51 11.03 -18.06
CA LEU A 834 -21.15 12.22 -18.83
C LEU A 834 -21.11 11.96 -20.34
N ARG A 835 -21.28 10.71 -20.80
CA ARG A 835 -21.17 10.35 -22.22
C ARG A 835 -22.18 11.11 -23.10
N PRO A 836 -23.48 11.21 -22.73
CA PRO A 836 -24.42 12.00 -23.51
C PRO A 836 -24.04 13.49 -23.61
N LEU A 837 -23.47 14.04 -22.54
CA LEU A 837 -23.02 15.44 -22.52
C LEU A 837 -21.83 15.67 -23.45
N LYS A 838 -20.93 14.68 -23.58
CA LYS A 838 -19.84 14.74 -24.54
C LYS A 838 -20.36 14.78 -25.98
N ASP A 839 -21.37 13.98 -26.29
CA ASP A 839 -21.93 13.91 -27.65
C ASP A 839 -22.60 15.24 -28.06
N THR A 840 -23.25 15.93 -27.12
CA THR A 840 -23.94 17.21 -27.39
C THR A 840 -23.01 18.41 -27.36
N SER A 841 -22.08 18.47 -26.41
CA SER A 841 -21.25 19.66 -26.15
C SER A 841 -19.82 19.55 -26.71
N GLY A 842 -19.25 18.34 -26.78
CA GLY A 842 -17.82 18.10 -27.00
C GLY A 842 -16.98 18.11 -25.70
N ILE A 843 -17.60 18.35 -24.54
CA ILE A 843 -16.94 18.34 -23.23
C ILE A 843 -16.81 16.91 -22.73
N SER A 844 -15.57 16.52 -22.40
CA SER A 844 -15.24 15.18 -21.94
C SER A 844 -15.26 15.06 -20.41
N VAL A 845 -15.17 13.83 -19.91
CA VAL A 845 -14.97 13.56 -18.48
C VAL A 845 -13.68 14.17 -17.93
N ASP A 846 -12.62 14.22 -18.75
CA ASP A 846 -11.35 14.84 -18.37
C ASP A 846 -11.51 16.34 -18.16
N ASP A 847 -12.24 17.02 -19.06
CA ASP A 847 -12.55 18.46 -18.94
C ASP A 847 -13.27 18.78 -17.61
N VAL A 848 -14.28 17.97 -17.24
CA VAL A 848 -14.99 18.12 -15.96
C VAL A 848 -14.08 17.86 -14.77
N ALA A 849 -13.25 16.81 -14.83
CA ALA A 849 -12.33 16.47 -13.76
C ALA A 849 -11.26 17.54 -13.52
N LYS A 850 -10.72 18.12 -14.59
CA LYS A 850 -9.79 19.26 -14.49
C LYS A 850 -10.51 20.51 -13.98
N ARG A 851 -11.74 20.74 -14.44
CA ARG A 851 -12.52 21.90 -13.99
C ARG A 851 -12.85 21.86 -12.50
N LEU A 852 -13.09 20.69 -11.92
CA LEU A 852 -13.29 20.53 -10.47
C LEU A 852 -12.11 21.06 -9.62
N MET A 853 -10.89 21.05 -10.15
CA MET A 853 -9.71 21.62 -9.47
C MET A 853 -9.86 23.13 -9.24
N ASP A 854 -10.48 23.84 -10.18
CA ASP A 854 -10.76 25.27 -10.03
C ASP A 854 -11.81 25.55 -8.94
N PHE A 855 -12.67 24.56 -8.66
CA PHE A 855 -13.61 24.57 -7.55
C PHE A 855 -12.99 24.08 -6.23
N GLY A 856 -11.70 23.76 -6.24
CA GLY A 856 -10.98 23.29 -5.06
C GLY A 856 -11.30 21.85 -4.69
N PHE A 857 -11.71 21.01 -5.64
CA PHE A 857 -11.97 19.58 -5.43
C PHE A 857 -10.99 18.71 -6.22
N HIS A 858 -10.63 17.57 -5.64
CA HIS A 858 -10.11 16.46 -6.41
C HIS A 858 -11.26 15.79 -7.17
N ALA A 859 -11.02 15.34 -8.40
CA ALA A 859 -12.04 14.66 -9.18
C ALA A 859 -12.42 13.30 -8.56
N PRO A 860 -13.68 12.83 -8.75
CA PRO A 860 -14.06 11.44 -8.48
C PRO A 860 -13.28 10.44 -9.36
N THR A 861 -13.51 9.15 -9.13
CA THR A 861 -12.87 8.09 -9.93
C THR A 861 -13.32 8.21 -11.39
N MET A 862 -12.37 8.29 -12.31
CA MET A 862 -12.65 8.58 -13.72
C MET A 862 -12.61 7.32 -14.59
N SER A 863 -13.59 7.19 -15.48
CA SER A 863 -13.60 6.18 -16.57
C SER A 863 -13.46 4.72 -16.12
N PHE A 864 -13.77 4.45 -14.86
CA PHE A 864 -13.85 3.11 -14.28
C PHE A 864 -15.05 3.06 -13.31
N PRO A 865 -15.84 1.98 -13.30
CA PRO A 865 -15.75 0.80 -14.18
C PRO A 865 -16.25 1.04 -15.62
N VAL A 866 -16.93 2.17 -15.88
CA VAL A 866 -17.44 2.53 -17.21
C VAL A 866 -16.61 3.64 -17.84
N PRO A 867 -16.07 3.47 -19.07
CA PRO A 867 -15.34 4.53 -19.75
C PRO A 867 -16.19 5.78 -19.98
N GLY A 868 -15.63 6.96 -19.70
CA GLY A 868 -16.31 8.24 -19.92
C GLY A 868 -17.26 8.69 -18.81
N THR A 869 -17.27 8.02 -17.66
CA THR A 869 -18.12 8.37 -16.49
C THR A 869 -17.29 8.82 -15.28
N LEU A 870 -17.96 9.37 -14.26
CA LEU A 870 -17.38 9.64 -12.94
C LEU A 870 -18.05 8.76 -11.88
N MET A 871 -17.26 8.09 -11.05
CA MET A 871 -17.74 7.31 -9.92
C MET A 871 -17.43 8.03 -8.61
N VAL A 872 -18.48 8.36 -7.86
CA VAL A 872 -18.47 9.28 -6.71
C VAL A 872 -18.81 8.52 -5.43
N GLU A 873 -17.88 8.54 -4.47
CA GLU A 873 -18.04 7.96 -3.14
C GLU A 873 -17.71 9.02 -2.07
N PRO A 874 -18.71 9.58 -1.36
CA PRO A 874 -18.48 10.62 -0.36
C PRO A 874 -17.97 10.13 0.99
N THR A 875 -18.20 8.84 1.30
CA THR A 875 -18.04 8.27 2.66
C THR A 875 -18.95 8.90 3.72
N GLU A 876 -18.91 8.34 4.92
CA GLU A 876 -19.63 8.82 6.09
C GLU A 876 -18.99 10.04 6.76
N SER A 877 -17.72 10.32 6.49
CA SER A 877 -16.93 11.33 7.23
C SER A 877 -17.15 12.75 6.75
N GLU A 878 -17.77 12.94 5.59
CA GLU A 878 -17.99 14.24 5.01
C GLU A 878 -19.30 14.86 5.48
N SER A 879 -19.21 16.07 6.03
CA SER A 879 -20.39 16.84 6.48
C SER A 879 -21.34 17.15 5.33
N LYS A 880 -22.62 17.41 5.65
CA LYS A 880 -23.58 17.84 4.62
C LYS A 880 -23.12 19.10 3.89
N HIS A 881 -22.48 20.02 4.60
CA HIS A 881 -21.89 21.24 4.02
C HIS A 881 -20.90 20.92 2.88
N GLU A 882 -20.00 19.95 3.08
CA GLU A 882 -19.01 19.57 2.07
C GLU A 882 -19.66 18.87 0.86
N LEU A 883 -20.67 18.04 1.12
CA LEU A 883 -21.48 17.43 0.05
C LEU A 883 -22.18 18.51 -0.79
N ASP A 884 -22.78 19.51 -0.15
CA ASP A 884 -23.44 20.63 -0.83
C ASP A 884 -22.46 21.47 -1.65
N ARG A 885 -21.24 21.70 -1.16
CA ARG A 885 -20.18 22.38 -1.92
C ARG A 885 -19.82 21.62 -3.19
N PHE A 886 -19.71 20.29 -3.11
CA PHE A 886 -19.44 19.46 -4.29
C PHE A 886 -20.62 19.45 -5.26
N ILE A 887 -21.86 19.40 -4.76
CA ILE A 887 -23.08 19.53 -5.57
C ILE A 887 -23.08 20.89 -6.30
N GLU A 888 -22.81 22.00 -5.60
CA GLU A 888 -22.76 23.34 -6.20
C GLU A 888 -21.70 23.39 -7.31
N ALA A 889 -20.52 22.81 -7.09
CA ALA A 889 -19.48 22.73 -8.11
C ALA A 889 -19.94 21.95 -9.35
N MET A 890 -20.48 20.74 -9.17
CA MET A 890 -20.96 19.90 -10.27
C MET A 890 -22.14 20.54 -11.03
N VAL A 891 -23.07 21.20 -10.32
CA VAL A 891 -24.19 21.91 -10.94
C VAL A 891 -23.69 23.13 -11.72
N THR A 892 -22.74 23.88 -11.18
CA THR A 892 -22.13 25.03 -11.89
C THR A 892 -21.41 24.57 -13.15
N ILE A 893 -20.65 23.48 -13.07
CA ILE A 893 -20.03 22.84 -14.24
C ILE A 893 -21.08 22.41 -15.26
N ARG A 894 -22.23 21.88 -14.83
CA ARG A 894 -23.32 21.52 -15.75
C ARG A 894 -23.83 22.73 -16.53
N GLU A 895 -23.93 23.89 -15.89
CA GLU A 895 -24.32 25.14 -16.55
C GLU A 895 -23.25 25.68 -17.50
N GLU A 896 -21.96 25.48 -17.19
CA GLU A 896 -20.86 25.76 -18.13
C GLU A 896 -20.95 24.86 -19.37
N ILE A 897 -21.23 23.55 -19.19
CA ILE A 897 -21.50 22.63 -20.32
C ILE A 897 -22.71 23.11 -21.12
N ARG A 898 -23.80 23.50 -20.45
CA ARG A 898 -25.03 23.99 -21.10
C ARG A 898 -24.76 25.24 -21.94
N ALA A 899 -23.89 26.14 -21.45
CA ALA A 899 -23.50 27.32 -22.20
C ALA A 899 -22.81 26.97 -23.53
N VAL A 900 -22.03 25.88 -23.57
CA VAL A 900 -21.44 25.36 -24.82
C VAL A 900 -22.52 24.73 -25.71
N GLU A 901 -23.43 23.92 -25.16
CA GLU A 901 -24.54 23.30 -25.90
C GLU A 901 -25.43 24.33 -26.59
N GLU A 902 -25.71 25.46 -25.91
CA GLU A 902 -26.57 26.54 -26.38
C GLU A 902 -25.83 27.61 -27.21
N GLY A 903 -24.51 27.47 -27.41
CA GLY A 903 -23.70 28.44 -28.15
C GLY A 903 -23.49 29.79 -27.43
N ARG A 904 -23.70 29.83 -26.11
CA ARG A 904 -23.40 30.99 -25.24
C ARG A 904 -21.93 31.08 -24.84
N ALA A 905 -21.19 29.96 -24.92
CA ALA A 905 -19.75 29.89 -24.76
C ALA A 905 -19.13 29.22 -25.99
N ASP A 906 -17.90 29.58 -26.33
CA ASP A 906 -17.16 28.95 -27.43
C ASP A 906 -16.89 27.47 -27.11
N ARG A 907 -16.85 26.61 -28.14
CA ARG A 907 -16.67 25.16 -27.96
C ARG A 907 -15.25 24.77 -27.54
N GLU A 908 -14.26 25.56 -27.96
CA GLU A 908 -12.84 25.32 -27.72
C GLU A 908 -12.26 26.31 -26.70
N ASP A 909 -12.71 27.58 -26.69
CA ASP A 909 -12.28 28.61 -25.73
C ASP A 909 -13.30 28.81 -24.58
N ASN A 910 -13.27 27.89 -23.62
CA ASN A 910 -14.13 27.93 -22.45
C ASN A 910 -13.41 27.41 -21.18
N PRO A 911 -13.95 27.69 -19.98
CA PRO A 911 -13.29 27.28 -18.73
C PRO A 911 -13.05 25.77 -18.62
N LEU A 912 -13.89 24.92 -19.22
CA LEU A 912 -13.77 23.46 -19.13
C LEU A 912 -12.59 22.94 -19.95
N LYS A 913 -12.37 23.48 -21.17
CA LYS A 913 -11.25 23.10 -22.04
C LYS A 913 -9.89 23.60 -21.55
N HIS A 914 -9.88 24.75 -20.86
CA HIS A 914 -8.66 25.37 -20.37
C HIS A 914 -8.34 25.11 -18.90
N ALA A 915 -9.24 24.41 -18.18
CA ALA A 915 -8.94 23.97 -16.83
C ALA A 915 -7.78 22.94 -16.77
N PRO A 916 -7.01 22.91 -15.67
CA PRO A 916 -7.09 23.81 -14.52
C PRO A 916 -6.42 25.16 -14.77
N HIS A 917 -6.86 26.19 -14.05
CA HIS A 917 -6.31 27.55 -14.16
C HIS A 917 -5.30 27.81 -13.03
N THR A 918 -4.03 27.91 -13.39
CA THR A 918 -2.95 28.24 -12.44
C THR A 918 -3.01 29.71 -12.00
N ALA A 919 -2.33 30.03 -10.90
CA ALA A 919 -2.19 31.42 -10.46
C ALA A 919 -1.56 32.28 -11.55
N ASP A 920 -0.49 31.79 -12.20
CA ASP A 920 0.23 32.46 -13.28
C ASP A 920 -0.67 32.80 -14.46
N VAL A 921 -1.53 31.87 -14.90
CA VAL A 921 -2.47 32.09 -16.01
C VAL A 921 -3.47 33.18 -15.65
N VAL A 922 -3.99 33.18 -14.42
CA VAL A 922 -5.02 34.12 -13.99
C VAL A 922 -4.46 35.53 -13.71
N THR A 923 -3.20 35.64 -13.31
CA THR A 923 -2.54 36.92 -12.99
C THR A 923 -1.71 37.49 -14.14
N ALA A 924 -1.59 36.77 -15.27
CA ALA A 924 -0.92 37.25 -16.47
C ALA A 924 -1.37 38.67 -16.88
N ASP A 925 -0.48 39.45 -17.50
CA ASP A 925 -0.80 40.81 -17.94
C ASP A 925 -1.90 40.81 -19.01
N GLU A 926 -1.83 39.84 -19.94
CA GLU A 926 -2.82 39.65 -20.99
C GLU A 926 -3.78 38.51 -20.66
N TRP A 927 -5.04 38.64 -21.08
CA TRP A 927 -6.07 37.60 -20.95
C TRP A 927 -6.82 37.46 -22.26
N THR A 928 -6.52 36.38 -22.97
CA THR A 928 -7.00 36.15 -24.34
C THR A 928 -8.23 35.26 -24.43
N HIS A 929 -8.80 34.86 -23.29
CA HIS A 929 -9.98 34.00 -23.24
C HIS A 929 -11.29 34.79 -23.29
N ALA A 930 -12.31 34.22 -23.93
CA ALA A 930 -13.64 34.79 -24.07
C ALA A 930 -14.47 34.84 -22.77
N TYR A 931 -13.97 34.26 -21.67
CA TYR A 931 -14.60 34.24 -20.35
C TYR A 931 -13.78 35.03 -19.32
N ALA A 932 -14.39 35.47 -18.22
CA ALA A 932 -13.69 36.30 -17.24
C ALA A 932 -12.70 35.49 -16.36
N ARG A 933 -11.60 36.12 -15.94
CA ARG A 933 -10.67 35.58 -14.91
C ARG A 933 -11.39 35.14 -13.63
N SER A 934 -12.42 35.87 -13.22
CA SER A 934 -13.23 35.50 -12.07
C SER A 934 -14.00 34.21 -12.29
N GLN A 935 -14.47 33.93 -13.51
CA GLN A 935 -15.09 32.66 -13.84
C GLN A 935 -14.05 31.53 -13.84
N ALA A 936 -12.83 31.79 -14.32
CA ALA A 936 -11.72 30.84 -14.27
C ALA A 936 -11.38 30.41 -12.82
N ALA A 937 -11.04 31.39 -11.96
CA ALA A 937 -10.48 31.12 -10.64
C ALA A 937 -11.48 31.07 -9.48
N TYR A 938 -12.59 31.79 -9.58
CA TYR A 938 -13.58 31.96 -8.52
C TYR A 938 -15.02 31.72 -9.01
N PRO A 939 -15.31 30.54 -9.60
CA PRO A 939 -16.62 30.24 -10.19
C PRO A 939 -17.76 30.27 -9.16
N VAL A 940 -17.46 30.05 -7.88
CA VAL A 940 -18.39 30.23 -6.75
C VAL A 940 -17.83 31.20 -5.72
N LYS A 941 -18.72 31.89 -4.98
CA LYS A 941 -18.34 32.99 -4.07
C LYS A 941 -17.41 32.53 -2.94
N ALA A 942 -17.64 31.34 -2.39
CA ALA A 942 -16.89 30.79 -1.27
C ALA A 942 -15.37 30.67 -1.54
N LEU A 943 -14.97 30.47 -2.81
CA LEU A 943 -13.56 30.34 -3.19
C LEU A 943 -12.75 31.63 -3.02
N ARG A 944 -13.41 32.78 -2.85
CA ARG A 944 -12.72 34.04 -2.55
C ARG A 944 -12.14 34.08 -1.14
N GLU A 945 -12.66 33.26 -0.22
CA GLU A 945 -12.18 33.17 1.15
C GLU A 945 -11.05 32.16 1.29
N ARG A 946 -11.16 31.01 0.61
CA ARG A 946 -10.16 29.94 0.62
C ARG A 946 -10.00 29.37 -0.80
N LYS A 947 -8.84 29.65 -1.40
CA LYS A 947 -8.48 29.15 -2.75
C LYS A 947 -7.29 28.20 -2.66
N TYR A 948 -7.43 27.05 -3.27
CA TYR A 948 -6.30 26.22 -3.69
C TYR A 948 -5.93 26.56 -5.13
N TRP A 949 -4.65 26.72 -5.41
CA TRP A 949 -4.13 27.01 -6.75
C TRP A 949 -3.44 25.77 -7.31
N PRO A 950 -3.93 25.22 -8.44
CA PRO A 950 -3.21 24.18 -9.17
C PRO A 950 -1.80 24.67 -9.52
N PRO A 951 -0.72 23.96 -9.13
CA PRO A 951 0.66 24.38 -9.40
C PRO A 951 1.05 24.35 -10.89
N VAL A 952 0.36 23.58 -11.72
CA VAL A 952 0.62 23.44 -13.17
C VAL A 952 -0.68 23.43 -13.95
N GLY A 953 -0.61 23.77 -15.24
CA GLY A 953 -1.74 23.61 -16.17
C GLY A 953 -2.03 22.14 -16.48
N ARG A 954 -2.93 21.88 -17.43
CA ARG A 954 -3.30 20.50 -17.81
C ARG A 954 -2.09 19.74 -18.34
N ALA A 955 -1.76 18.61 -17.72
CA ALA A 955 -0.59 17.82 -18.10
C ALA A 955 -0.84 17.04 -19.42
N ASP A 956 0.13 17.06 -20.34
CA ASP A 956 0.04 16.30 -21.59
C ASP A 956 0.43 14.83 -21.37
N ASN A 957 -0.56 13.94 -21.36
CA ASN A 957 -0.34 12.51 -21.18
C ASN A 957 0.38 11.84 -22.37
N VAL A 958 0.12 12.31 -23.59
CA VAL A 958 0.66 11.71 -24.82
C VAL A 958 2.11 12.11 -25.03
N TYR A 959 2.44 13.38 -24.77
CA TYR A 959 3.80 13.88 -24.83
C TYR A 959 4.72 13.10 -23.88
N GLY A 960 4.32 12.96 -22.61
CA GLY A 960 5.12 12.27 -21.59
C GLY A 960 5.38 10.79 -21.91
N ASP A 961 4.39 10.07 -22.45
CA ASP A 961 4.58 8.67 -22.83
C ASP A 961 5.44 8.52 -24.11
N ARG A 962 5.46 9.52 -25.02
CA ARG A 962 6.33 9.55 -26.21
C ARG A 962 7.76 9.97 -25.89
N ASN A 963 7.93 10.88 -24.93
CA ASN A 963 9.21 11.45 -24.51
C ASN A 963 9.53 11.00 -23.08
N LEU A 964 9.53 9.68 -22.87
CA LEU A 964 9.60 9.08 -21.55
C LEU A 964 10.90 9.48 -20.83
N PHE A 965 10.76 10.24 -19.75
CA PHE A 965 11.84 10.63 -18.86
C PHE A 965 11.42 10.41 -17.40
N CYS A 966 12.05 9.45 -16.73
CA CYS A 966 11.64 8.94 -15.40
C CYS A 966 12.68 9.19 -14.30
N ALA A 967 13.44 10.26 -14.46
CA ALA A 967 14.52 10.74 -13.61
C ALA A 967 14.27 12.21 -13.26
N CYS A 968 14.98 12.78 -12.28
CA CYS A 968 14.91 14.22 -12.02
C CYS A 968 15.46 14.99 -13.24
N VAL A 969 14.72 15.96 -13.78
CA VAL A 969 15.26 16.81 -14.87
C VAL A 969 16.29 17.78 -14.31
N PRO A 970 17.33 18.14 -15.09
CA PRO A 970 18.28 19.18 -14.72
C PRO A 970 17.58 20.46 -14.26
N MET A 971 18.13 21.14 -13.25
CA MET A 971 17.58 22.42 -12.75
C MET A 971 17.42 23.49 -13.85
N SER A 972 18.30 23.47 -14.87
CA SER A 972 18.23 24.36 -16.03
C SER A 972 16.95 24.23 -16.85
N ASP A 973 16.23 23.11 -16.72
CA ASP A 973 15.01 22.86 -17.47
C ASP A 973 13.77 23.35 -16.71
N TYR A 974 13.93 23.75 -15.44
CA TYR A 974 12.90 24.41 -14.60
C TYR A 974 13.06 25.94 -14.54
N GLU A 975 14.25 26.46 -14.90
CA GLU A 975 14.60 27.89 -14.94
C GLU A 975 14.33 28.48 -16.34
#